data_AF-A0AA42JBR9-F1
#
_entry.id   AF-A0AA42JBR9-F1
#
_cell.length_a   1.000
_cell.length_b   1.000
_cell.length_c   1.000
_cell.angle_alpha   90.00
_cell.angle_beta   90.00
_cell.angle_gamma   90.00
#
_symmetry.space_group_name_H-M   'P 1'
#
loop_
_entity.id
_entity.type
_entity.pdbx_description
1 polymer ?
#
loop_
_entity_poly.entity_id
_entity_poly.type
_entity_poly.pdbx_seq_one_letter_code
_entity_poly.pdbx_strand_id
1 'polypeptide(L)'
;MNAEQLRRGVARILSRRPDIAARLAQVGVDAPAIARAAAPSDRGRLEFAGPAIAAATGAASPVGLPRSVSAEIESIIEMVGRPTLFVSGDDFDLPAEEELALRLRAARAAVAPRLRSVGRVEVFDGMVKWPIGTAWMVAEGIAVTNRHVAERFATTDANGRPVLLTDLRGRPYRVVVDFREEHGTIEESEIAVEAVVYLPHRSSAVADVALLRLAGPGRLPPPIPLATGTAAPDRWIAVVGYPQPDERIPPEARAVEETYFSGVYGVKRLSPGQIDRLDLPAAPAWLLAHDATTLGGNSGSVLLDLSTGAAVGLHFMGEYRRANYAVAADEIARILGDLGLAPTRVPAAPSPVPAEDVLPAGAVEAAEDLSGFAGYAADFILPRGDASFEIPLPEVTGQAPGEVATLTDGSGSVLHYRNFSVVMNAARRLCYFSAVNIDGSKTFSINGQRPRWRTDRRLDEALQIIGECYGPEDQGKFSRGHMTRREDPNWGDRREDAVTSNRHTFFVTNACPQVQPFNAGLWLSLENYALENCDQDDMRISVFTGPIFRDDDPEFFGVPVPTAFFKILAFRHDSTKALSATGYVMSQRDVLPSREEFVFGQFRSSQVTIRHIERETGLSFHHLRDHDPFDDGTEAVAVRWLRRPTDIRFA
;
A
#
# COMPACT_ATOMS: atom_id res chain seq x y z
N MET A 1 20.27 -18.73 -14.53
CA MET A 1 21.39 -19.55 -14.00
C MET A 1 21.39 -20.87 -14.75
N ASN A 2 22.50 -21.35 -15.32
CA ASN A 2 22.48 -22.55 -16.18
C ASN A 2 22.70 -23.85 -15.37
N ALA A 3 22.29 -24.99 -15.92
CA ALA A 3 22.27 -26.29 -15.23
C ALA A 3 23.66 -26.75 -14.75
N GLU A 4 24.73 -26.28 -15.37
CA GLU A 4 26.09 -26.64 -15.00
C GLU A 4 26.59 -25.87 -13.77
N GLN A 5 26.14 -24.63 -13.59
CA GLN A 5 26.37 -23.86 -12.36
C GLN A 5 25.65 -24.49 -11.17
N LEU A 6 24.44 -25.03 -11.38
CA LEU A 6 23.68 -25.73 -10.33
C LEU A 6 24.39 -27.03 -9.90
N ARG A 7 24.89 -27.83 -10.85
CA ARG A 7 25.66 -29.06 -10.55
C ARG A 7 26.93 -28.77 -9.73
N ARG A 8 27.70 -27.74 -10.09
CA ARG A 8 28.90 -27.34 -9.33
C ARG A 8 28.56 -26.79 -7.94
N GLY A 9 27.43 -26.09 -7.82
CA GLY A 9 26.92 -25.58 -6.54
C GLY A 9 26.55 -26.69 -5.57
N VAL A 10 25.77 -27.67 -6.03
CA VAL A 10 25.35 -28.82 -5.20
C VAL A 10 26.55 -29.68 -4.79
N ALA A 11 27.48 -29.97 -5.69
CA ALA A 11 28.70 -30.72 -5.37
C ALA A 11 29.57 -30.00 -4.32
N ARG A 12 29.68 -28.67 -4.40
CA ARG A 12 30.44 -27.84 -3.45
C ARG A 12 29.76 -27.73 -2.08
N ILE A 13 28.43 -27.80 -2.02
CA ILE A 13 27.68 -27.79 -0.75
C ILE A 13 27.83 -29.15 -0.04
N LEU A 14 27.67 -30.25 -0.77
CA LEU A 14 27.78 -31.60 -0.20
C LEU A 14 29.22 -31.93 0.24
N SER A 15 30.25 -31.43 -0.44
CA SER A 15 31.65 -31.62 -0.02
C SER A 15 32.02 -30.85 1.25
N ARG A 16 31.23 -29.84 1.64
CA ARG A 16 31.45 -28.99 2.82
C ARG A 16 30.52 -29.33 4.00
N ARG A 17 29.55 -30.22 3.79
CA ARG A 17 28.52 -30.62 4.77
C ARG A 17 28.32 -32.15 4.77
N PRO A 18 29.30 -32.91 5.32
CA PRO A 18 29.22 -34.37 5.37
C PRO A 18 28.05 -34.90 6.22
N ASP A 19 27.54 -34.08 7.14
CA ASP A 19 26.34 -34.33 7.95
C ASP A 19 25.06 -34.43 7.09
N ILE A 20 24.94 -33.60 6.06
CA ILE A 20 23.80 -33.61 5.14
C ILE A 20 23.92 -34.77 4.15
N ALA A 21 25.12 -35.05 3.66
CA ALA A 21 25.37 -36.21 2.79
C ALA A 21 25.04 -37.55 3.49
N ALA A 22 25.40 -37.68 4.77
CA ALA A 22 25.08 -38.86 5.58
C ALA A 22 23.58 -39.03 5.84
N ARG A 23 22.84 -37.92 6.06
CA ARG A 23 21.38 -37.94 6.21
C ARG A 23 20.67 -38.34 4.93
N LEU A 24 21.12 -37.87 3.77
CA LEU A 24 20.53 -38.23 2.47
C LEU A 24 20.74 -39.72 2.13
N ALA A 25 21.90 -40.28 2.49
CA ALA A 25 22.14 -41.72 2.37
C ALA A 25 21.24 -42.56 3.29
N GLN A 26 20.87 -42.05 4.47
CA GLN A 26 19.98 -42.75 5.42
C GLN A 26 18.52 -42.84 4.96
N VAL A 27 18.06 -41.93 4.10
CA VAL A 27 16.73 -42.00 3.44
C VAL A 27 16.77 -42.62 2.04
N GLY A 28 17.86 -43.31 1.70
CA GLY A 28 17.99 -44.08 0.45
C GLY A 28 18.18 -43.22 -0.81
N VAL A 29 18.53 -41.95 -0.66
CA VAL A 29 18.72 -41.01 -1.77
C VAL A 29 20.20 -41.00 -2.17
N ASP A 30 20.49 -41.65 -3.30
CA ASP A 30 21.84 -41.69 -3.88
C ASP A 30 22.20 -40.33 -4.50
N ALA A 31 22.96 -39.51 -3.77
CA ALA A 31 23.31 -38.14 -4.18
C ALA A 31 23.97 -38.01 -5.58
N PRO A 32 24.77 -38.96 -6.08
CA PRO A 32 25.24 -39.01 -7.47
C PRO A 32 24.17 -39.27 -8.54
N ALA A 33 22.98 -39.77 -8.18
CA ALA A 33 21.87 -40.00 -9.10
C ALA A 33 21.03 -38.73 -9.35
N ILE A 34 20.89 -37.87 -8.34
CA ILE A 34 20.20 -36.56 -8.47
C ILE A 34 20.91 -35.66 -9.49
N ALA A 35 22.24 -35.72 -9.56
CA ALA A 35 23.02 -34.97 -10.55
C ALA A 35 22.77 -35.40 -12.01
N ARG A 36 22.26 -36.63 -12.21
CA ARG A 36 22.01 -37.24 -13.53
C ARG A 36 20.58 -37.09 -14.05
N ALA A 37 19.59 -36.87 -13.17
CA ALA A 37 18.16 -36.90 -13.54
C ALA A 37 17.59 -35.59 -14.13
N ALA A 38 18.37 -34.52 -14.26
CA ALA A 38 17.90 -33.27 -14.86
C ALA A 38 18.12 -33.25 -16.39
N ALA A 39 17.20 -33.86 -17.14
CA ALA A 39 16.98 -33.63 -18.57
C ALA A 39 15.47 -33.78 -18.91
N PRO A 40 14.94 -33.07 -19.91
CA PRO A 40 13.50 -32.89 -20.08
C PRO A 40 12.88 -33.92 -21.03
N SER A 41 11.82 -34.62 -20.60
CA SER A 41 10.76 -35.13 -21.48
C SER A 41 9.55 -35.71 -20.72
N ASP A 42 8.39 -35.17 -21.05
CA ASP A 42 7.03 -35.71 -21.14
C ASP A 42 6.47 -36.83 -20.22
N ARG A 43 5.29 -36.48 -19.68
CA ARG A 43 4.07 -37.28 -19.39
C ARG A 43 4.22 -38.75 -18.96
N GLY A 44 3.88 -38.99 -17.68
CA GLY A 44 3.39 -40.29 -17.21
C GLY A 44 3.03 -40.25 -15.72
N ARG A 45 1.74 -40.43 -15.41
CA ARG A 45 1.21 -40.59 -14.05
C ARG A 45 1.97 -41.68 -13.28
N LEU A 46 2.34 -41.39 -12.04
CA LEU A 46 2.46 -42.38 -10.98
C LEU A 46 1.74 -41.84 -9.74
N GLU A 47 0.54 -42.38 -9.53
CA GLU A 47 -0.23 -42.29 -8.30
C GLU A 47 0.48 -43.10 -7.21
N PHE A 48 0.67 -42.49 -6.03
CA PHE A 48 0.72 -43.21 -4.76
C PHE A 48 -0.33 -42.57 -3.84
N ALA A 49 -1.26 -43.39 -3.38
CA ALA A 49 -2.46 -42.99 -2.66
C ALA A 49 -2.26 -42.99 -1.13
N GLY A 50 -2.48 -41.83 -0.49
CA GLY A 50 -3.14 -41.58 0.80
C GLY A 50 -2.55 -42.14 2.13
N PRO A 51 -2.96 -41.59 3.31
CA PRO A 51 -4.20 -40.83 3.57
C PRO A 51 -3.95 -39.38 4.06
N ALA A 52 -4.54 -38.35 3.46
CA ALA A 52 -5.93 -37.89 3.64
C ALA A 52 -6.16 -37.08 4.94
N ILE A 53 -6.04 -35.75 4.84
CA ILE A 53 -6.98 -34.67 5.25
C ILE A 53 -6.41 -33.38 4.64
N ALA A 54 -6.90 -32.99 3.46
CA ALA A 54 -6.73 -31.63 2.88
C ALA A 54 -7.53 -31.47 1.57
N ALA A 55 -7.85 -32.57 0.87
CA ALA A 55 -8.61 -32.53 -0.37
C ALA A 55 -10.05 -33.04 -0.16
N ALA A 56 -10.86 -32.29 0.60
CA ALA A 56 -12.31 -32.53 0.68
C ALA A 56 -13.10 -31.35 1.25
N THR A 57 -12.89 -30.12 0.79
CA THR A 57 -13.95 -29.09 0.84
C THR A 57 -13.85 -28.22 -0.41
N GLY A 58 -14.83 -28.34 -1.31
CA GLY A 58 -15.07 -27.34 -2.34
C GLY A 58 -15.60 -26.05 -1.70
N ALA A 59 -14.76 -25.35 -0.93
CA ALA A 59 -15.15 -24.15 -0.20
C ALA A 59 -15.29 -22.96 -1.16
N ALA A 60 -16.47 -22.34 -1.14
CA ALA A 60 -16.75 -21.08 -1.81
C ALA A 60 -15.84 -19.95 -1.27
N SER A 61 -15.55 -18.96 -2.13
CA SER A 61 -14.93 -17.69 -1.70
C SER A 61 -15.81 -17.03 -0.61
N PRO A 62 -15.25 -16.54 0.51
CA PRO A 62 -16.03 -16.09 1.66
C PRO A 62 -16.95 -14.89 1.39
N VAL A 63 -16.90 -14.22 0.23
CA VAL A 63 -17.85 -13.14 -0.12
C VAL A 63 -18.13 -13.06 -1.64
N GLY A 64 -17.92 -14.14 -2.40
CA GLY A 64 -18.09 -14.08 -3.87
C GLY A 64 -17.09 -13.16 -4.59
N LEU A 65 -15.99 -12.78 -3.94
CA LEU A 65 -14.87 -12.03 -4.51
C LEU A 65 -14.11 -12.90 -5.54
N PRO A 66 -13.65 -12.34 -6.67
CA PRO A 66 -12.94 -13.10 -7.70
C PRO A 66 -11.67 -13.73 -7.14
N ARG A 67 -11.49 -15.04 -7.37
CA ARG A 67 -10.27 -15.76 -7.00
C ARG A 67 -9.12 -15.31 -7.91
N SER A 68 -8.25 -14.42 -7.43
CA SER A 68 -6.83 -14.53 -7.77
C SER A 68 -6.23 -15.64 -6.92
N VAL A 69 -5.20 -16.31 -7.43
CA VAL A 69 -4.59 -17.49 -6.82
C VAL A 69 -3.86 -17.10 -5.53
N SER A 70 -4.60 -17.03 -4.41
CA SER A 70 -4.16 -17.21 -3.01
C SER A 70 -5.18 -16.59 -2.04
N ALA A 71 -6.18 -17.36 -1.59
CA ALA A 71 -7.08 -16.93 -0.52
C ALA A 71 -6.42 -16.98 0.88
N GLU A 72 -5.12 -16.73 0.95
CA GLU A 72 -4.29 -16.87 2.15
C GLU A 72 -3.29 -15.71 2.34
N ILE A 73 -3.21 -14.72 1.44
CA ILE A 73 -2.23 -13.62 1.57
C ILE A 73 -2.80 -12.52 2.47
N GLU A 74 -2.61 -12.63 3.79
CA GLU A 74 -2.82 -11.52 4.74
C GLU A 74 -1.68 -10.50 4.59
N SER A 75 -1.77 -9.64 3.59
CA SER A 75 -0.85 -8.51 3.53
C SER A 75 -1.51 -7.38 2.76
N ILE A 76 -1.59 -6.19 3.35
CA ILE A 76 -1.57 -4.94 2.60
C ILE A 76 -0.66 -4.01 3.35
N ILE A 77 0.40 -3.65 2.64
CA ILE A 77 1.25 -2.54 3.00
C ILE A 77 0.73 -1.38 2.14
N GLU A 78 -0.18 -0.56 2.69
CA GLU A 78 -0.25 0.84 2.25
C GLU A 78 1.06 1.44 2.75
N MET A 79 2.05 1.41 1.86
CA MET A 79 3.45 1.65 2.20
C MET A 79 3.72 3.09 2.64
N VAL A 80 2.73 4.00 2.60
CA VAL A 80 2.98 5.40 2.93
C VAL A 80 1.84 5.98 3.77
N GLY A 81 2.18 6.74 4.82
CA GLY A 81 1.22 7.44 5.68
C GLY A 81 0.45 6.55 6.67
N ARG A 82 0.77 5.25 6.73
CA ARG A 82 0.14 4.26 7.62
C ARG A 82 1.20 3.45 8.40
N PRO A 83 2.01 4.11 9.27
CA PRO A 83 3.07 3.45 10.02
C PRO A 83 2.49 2.40 10.98
N THR A 84 3.32 1.47 11.45
CA THR A 84 2.94 0.53 12.51
C THR A 84 3.74 0.83 13.79
N LEU A 85 3.03 1.30 14.81
CA LEU A 85 3.61 1.87 16.03
C LEU A 85 3.71 0.80 17.12
N PHE A 86 4.78 0.84 17.91
CA PHE A 86 4.89 -0.04 19.07
C PHE A 86 3.87 0.36 20.13
N VAL A 87 3.34 -0.64 20.82
CA VAL A 87 2.61 -0.47 22.07
C VAL A 87 3.52 -0.94 23.20
N SER A 88 3.67 -0.09 24.22
CA SER A 88 4.48 -0.34 25.42
C SER A 88 3.82 0.31 26.63
N GLY A 89 3.60 -0.44 27.70
CA GLY A 89 3.04 0.06 28.95
C GLY A 89 1.60 0.58 28.80
N ASP A 90 0.75 -0.11 28.03
CA ASP A 90 -0.61 0.34 27.69
C ASP A 90 -0.70 1.66 26.92
N ASP A 91 0.40 2.11 26.34
CA ASP A 91 0.47 3.32 25.52
C ASP A 91 1.20 3.04 24.22
N PHE A 92 1.16 3.98 23.27
CA PHE A 92 1.71 3.79 21.94
C PHE A 92 2.71 4.88 21.58
N ASP A 93 3.66 4.55 20.70
CA ASP A 93 4.60 5.52 20.14
C ASP A 93 3.89 6.50 19.20
N LEU A 94 4.48 7.68 18.97
CA LEU A 94 4.04 8.58 17.92
C LEU A 94 4.92 8.42 16.69
N PRO A 95 4.35 8.52 15.47
CA PRO A 95 5.14 8.54 14.24
C PRO A 95 5.95 9.83 14.14
N ALA A 96 6.94 9.83 13.25
CA ALA A 96 7.72 11.02 12.91
C ALA A 96 6.91 12.06 12.12
N GLU A 97 5.86 11.63 11.39
CA GLU A 97 4.98 12.51 10.61
C GLU A 97 4.06 13.31 11.56
N GLU A 98 4.17 14.65 11.55
CA GLU A 98 3.59 15.50 12.59
C GLU A 98 2.06 15.58 12.53
N GLU A 99 1.41 15.54 11.36
CA GLU A 99 -0.07 15.59 11.27
C GLU A 99 -0.68 14.34 11.91
N LEU A 100 -0.18 13.16 11.55
CA LEU A 100 -0.60 11.90 12.15
C LEU A 100 -0.19 11.83 13.63
N ALA A 101 0.99 12.34 14.00
CA ALA A 101 1.40 12.43 15.40
C ALA A 101 0.44 13.32 16.21
N LEU A 102 0.04 14.49 15.70
CA LEU A 102 -0.95 15.37 16.32
C LEU A 102 -2.31 14.69 16.46
N ARG A 103 -2.76 13.99 15.40
CA ARG A 103 -4.03 13.24 15.41
C ARG A 103 -4.00 12.13 16.46
N LEU A 104 -2.92 11.36 16.51
CA LEU A 104 -2.74 10.27 17.46
C LEU A 104 -2.54 10.78 18.90
N ARG A 105 -1.87 11.91 19.08
CA ARG A 105 -1.73 12.61 20.37
C ARG A 105 -3.10 13.06 20.90
N ALA A 106 -3.95 13.60 20.03
CA ALA A 106 -5.34 13.95 20.37
C ALA A 106 -6.20 12.71 20.69
N ALA A 107 -6.00 11.61 19.96
CA ALA A 107 -6.72 10.35 20.16
C ALA A 107 -6.27 9.55 21.40
N ARG A 108 -5.09 9.84 21.95
CA ARG A 108 -4.44 9.02 23.00
C ARG A 108 -5.33 8.78 24.21
N ALA A 109 -6.02 9.81 24.70
CA ALA A 109 -6.90 9.70 25.86
C ALA A 109 -8.08 8.73 25.63
N ALA A 110 -8.54 8.58 24.38
CA ALA A 110 -9.62 7.67 24.01
C ALA A 110 -9.12 6.25 23.72
N VAL A 111 -7.94 6.13 23.08
CA VAL A 111 -7.41 4.87 22.54
C VAL A 111 -6.55 4.10 23.55
N ALA A 112 -5.63 4.77 24.26
CA ALA A 112 -4.68 4.09 25.16
C ALA A 112 -5.35 3.20 26.23
N PRO A 113 -6.45 3.62 26.90
CA PRO A 113 -7.14 2.78 27.88
C PRO A 113 -7.71 1.46 27.33
N ARG A 114 -7.79 1.31 25.99
CA ARG A 114 -8.32 0.13 25.29
C ARG A 114 -7.23 -0.91 24.99
N LEU A 115 -5.95 -0.53 25.01
CA LEU A 115 -4.85 -1.40 24.58
C LEU A 115 -4.65 -2.60 25.50
N ARG A 116 -4.92 -2.46 26.80
CA ARG A 116 -4.95 -3.58 27.76
C ARG A 116 -6.01 -4.64 27.44
N SER A 117 -7.02 -4.31 26.65
CA SER A 117 -8.14 -5.19 26.31
C SER A 117 -7.94 -5.94 25.00
N VAL A 118 -6.76 -5.82 24.37
CA VAL A 118 -6.38 -6.50 23.13
C VAL A 118 -5.22 -7.46 23.43
N GLY A 119 -5.38 -8.74 23.10
CA GLY A 119 -4.45 -9.82 23.46
C GLY A 119 -4.10 -10.74 22.29
N ARG A 120 -2.92 -11.37 22.37
CA ARG A 120 -2.41 -12.33 21.40
C ARG A 120 -3.02 -13.69 21.69
N VAL A 121 -3.62 -14.33 20.69
CA VAL A 121 -4.15 -15.68 20.84
C VAL A 121 -3.03 -16.67 20.61
N GLU A 122 -2.82 -17.57 21.57
CA GLU A 122 -1.74 -18.55 21.56
C GLU A 122 -2.26 -19.95 21.87
N VAL A 123 -1.76 -20.93 21.14
CA VAL A 123 -2.17 -22.33 21.26
C VAL A 123 -0.97 -23.15 21.67
N PHE A 124 -1.17 -23.99 22.68
CA PHE A 124 -0.26 -25.06 23.07
C PHE A 124 -0.89 -26.41 22.77
N ASP A 125 -0.32 -27.12 21.80
CA ASP A 125 -0.79 -28.43 21.33
C ASP A 125 -0.23 -29.62 22.12
N GLY A 126 0.44 -29.36 23.24
CA GLY A 126 1.14 -30.37 24.03
C GLY A 126 2.63 -30.51 23.70
N MET A 127 3.12 -29.86 22.63
CA MET A 127 4.54 -29.83 22.25
C MET A 127 5.09 -28.41 22.17
N VAL A 128 4.43 -27.54 21.41
CA VAL A 128 4.90 -26.18 21.12
C VAL A 128 3.79 -25.18 21.41
N LYS A 129 4.17 -23.98 21.87
CA LYS A 129 3.28 -22.84 22.02
C LYS A 129 3.51 -21.91 20.82
N TRP A 130 2.47 -21.49 20.12
CA TRP A 130 2.60 -20.56 19.00
C TRP A 130 1.44 -19.56 18.92
N PRO A 131 1.72 -18.33 18.45
CA PRO A 131 0.69 -17.33 18.21
C PRO A 131 -0.10 -17.64 16.93
N ILE A 132 -1.39 -17.34 16.92
CA ILE A 132 -2.28 -17.64 15.78
C ILE A 132 -3.18 -16.47 15.35
N GLY A 133 -3.22 -15.39 16.11
CA GLY A 133 -4.05 -14.23 15.80
C GLY A 133 -4.22 -13.30 16.99
N THR A 134 -5.20 -12.41 16.88
CA THR A 134 -5.55 -11.40 17.89
C THR A 134 -6.96 -11.66 18.44
N ALA A 135 -7.19 -11.37 19.71
CA ALA A 135 -8.51 -11.33 20.32
C ALA A 135 -8.65 -10.10 21.23
N TRP A 136 -9.88 -9.65 21.48
CA TRP A 136 -10.11 -8.51 22.36
C TRP A 136 -11.43 -8.62 23.11
N MET A 137 -11.50 -7.99 24.29
CA MET A 137 -12.67 -8.07 25.18
C MET A 137 -13.87 -7.31 24.60
N VAL A 138 -15.00 -7.99 24.42
CA VAL A 138 -16.23 -7.41 23.83
C VAL A 138 -17.42 -7.42 24.79
N ALA A 139 -17.41 -8.29 25.79
CA ALA A 139 -18.32 -8.28 26.93
C ALA A 139 -17.62 -8.86 28.16
N GLU A 140 -18.24 -8.79 29.33
CA GLU A 140 -17.67 -9.36 30.55
C GLU A 140 -17.41 -10.87 30.37
N GLY A 141 -16.16 -11.30 30.55
CA GLY A 141 -15.78 -12.71 30.36
C GLY A 141 -15.68 -13.18 28.90
N ILE A 142 -16.00 -12.32 27.92
CA ILE A 142 -16.10 -12.70 26.50
C ILE A 142 -15.15 -11.87 25.65
N ALA A 143 -14.27 -12.56 24.92
CA ALA A 143 -13.43 -11.98 23.88
C ALA A 143 -13.94 -12.37 22.49
N VAL A 144 -13.65 -11.53 21.50
CA VAL A 144 -13.94 -11.79 20.09
C VAL A 144 -12.63 -11.97 19.31
N THR A 145 -12.64 -12.88 18.35
CA THR A 145 -11.58 -13.10 17.35
C THR A 145 -12.23 -13.52 16.03
N ASN A 146 -11.44 -13.80 14.99
CA ASN A 146 -11.99 -14.38 13.78
C ASN A 146 -12.31 -15.86 13.95
N ARG A 147 -13.33 -16.31 13.22
CA ARG A 147 -13.64 -17.73 13.18
C ARG A 147 -12.50 -18.55 12.59
N HIS A 148 -11.83 -18.10 11.51
CA HIS A 148 -10.71 -18.87 10.96
C HIS A 148 -9.52 -18.99 11.94
N VAL A 149 -9.34 -18.03 12.86
CA VAL A 149 -8.37 -18.13 13.97
C VAL A 149 -8.84 -19.20 14.96
N ALA A 150 -10.11 -19.17 15.36
CA ALA A 150 -10.69 -20.17 16.28
C ALA A 150 -10.68 -21.60 15.72
N GLU A 151 -10.87 -21.78 14.42
CA GLU A 151 -10.82 -23.08 13.75
C GLU A 151 -9.44 -23.76 13.81
N ARG A 152 -8.38 -23.03 14.19
CA ARG A 152 -7.04 -23.62 14.42
C ARG A 152 -6.93 -24.36 15.76
N PHE A 153 -7.86 -24.14 16.70
CA PHE A 153 -7.85 -24.77 18.02
C PHE A 153 -9.22 -25.30 18.47
N ALA A 154 -10.27 -25.09 17.70
CA ALA A 154 -11.61 -25.58 17.96
C ALA A 154 -12.28 -26.12 16.71
N THR A 155 -13.22 -27.03 16.90
CA THR A 155 -14.11 -27.55 15.86
C THR A 155 -15.53 -27.63 16.43
N THR A 156 -16.49 -28.16 15.67
CA THR A 156 -17.83 -28.45 16.18
C THR A 156 -18.04 -29.95 16.33
N ASP A 157 -18.75 -30.35 17.38
CA ASP A 157 -19.19 -31.73 17.58
C ASP A 157 -20.34 -32.11 16.62
N ALA A 158 -20.83 -33.35 16.72
CA ALA A 158 -21.95 -33.84 15.91
C ALA A 158 -23.27 -33.05 16.09
N ASN A 159 -23.40 -32.28 17.17
CA ASN A 159 -24.55 -31.42 17.46
C ASN A 159 -24.28 -29.94 17.10
N GLY A 160 -23.16 -29.64 16.44
CA GLY A 160 -22.77 -28.28 16.10
C GLY A 160 -22.21 -27.46 17.28
N ARG A 161 -21.93 -28.10 18.43
CA ARG A 161 -21.38 -27.39 19.60
C ARG A 161 -19.88 -27.21 19.46
N PRO A 162 -19.33 -26.01 19.71
CA PRO A 162 -17.89 -25.81 19.64
C PRO A 162 -17.16 -26.65 20.72
N VAL A 163 -16.10 -27.33 20.33
CA VAL A 163 -15.21 -28.12 21.20
C VAL A 163 -13.76 -27.84 20.84
N LEU A 164 -12.87 -27.83 21.83
CA LEU A 164 -11.44 -27.65 21.59
C LEU A 164 -10.86 -28.88 20.90
N LEU A 165 -9.89 -28.65 20.01
CA LEU A 165 -9.08 -29.72 19.42
C LEU A 165 -8.22 -30.38 20.49
N THR A 166 -7.76 -31.60 20.20
CA THR A 166 -6.95 -32.40 21.12
C THR A 166 -5.58 -32.73 20.56
N ASP A 167 -4.61 -32.91 21.44
CA ASP A 167 -3.27 -33.39 21.11
C ASP A 167 -3.28 -34.88 20.73
N LEU A 168 -2.12 -35.39 20.31
CA LEU A 168 -1.94 -36.81 19.95
C LEU A 168 -2.24 -37.79 21.10
N ARG A 169 -2.40 -37.30 22.34
CA ARG A 169 -2.74 -38.08 23.54
C ARG A 169 -4.21 -37.89 23.96
N GLY A 170 -5.02 -37.18 23.15
CA GLY A 170 -6.42 -36.92 23.41
C GLY A 170 -6.69 -35.84 24.46
N ARG A 171 -5.68 -35.06 24.86
CA ARG A 171 -5.86 -33.94 25.80
C ARG A 171 -6.25 -32.68 25.03
N PRO A 172 -7.22 -31.89 25.50
CA PRO A 172 -7.57 -30.63 24.86
C PRO A 172 -6.35 -29.69 24.74
N TYR A 173 -6.26 -28.98 23.63
CA TYR A 173 -5.29 -27.89 23.46
C TYR A 173 -5.47 -26.87 24.58
N ARG A 174 -4.35 -26.38 25.11
CA ARG A 174 -4.38 -25.23 26.02
C ARG A 174 -4.30 -23.98 25.16
N VAL A 175 -5.31 -23.14 25.26
CA VAL A 175 -5.41 -21.89 24.50
C VAL A 175 -5.44 -20.73 25.49
N VAL A 176 -4.63 -19.71 25.24
CA VAL A 176 -4.57 -18.50 26.06
C VAL A 176 -4.70 -17.25 25.20
N VAL A 177 -5.18 -16.18 25.82
CA VAL A 177 -5.10 -14.82 25.30
C VAL A 177 -4.12 -14.06 26.19
N ASP A 178 -2.97 -13.67 25.64
CA ASP A 178 -1.99 -12.86 26.35
C ASP A 178 -2.21 -11.37 26.09
N PHE A 179 -2.62 -10.63 27.11
CA PHE A 179 -2.88 -9.19 27.03
C PHE A 179 -1.63 -8.31 27.18
N ARG A 180 -0.46 -8.87 27.51
CA ARG A 180 0.76 -8.12 27.88
C ARG A 180 1.97 -8.32 27.00
N GLU A 181 1.82 -9.03 25.89
CA GLU A 181 2.88 -9.16 24.91
C GLU A 181 3.15 -7.84 24.15
N GLU A 182 3.76 -6.88 24.83
CA GLU A 182 4.09 -5.54 24.35
C GLU A 182 5.59 -5.43 24.06
N HIS A 183 6.00 -4.36 23.37
CA HIS A 183 7.42 -4.16 23.09
C HIS A 183 8.19 -3.81 24.38
N GLY A 184 9.34 -4.44 24.57
CA GLY A 184 10.24 -4.12 25.69
C GLY A 184 9.83 -4.65 27.06
N THR A 185 8.74 -5.44 27.16
CA THR A 185 8.35 -6.13 28.40
C THR A 185 8.58 -7.63 28.30
N ILE A 186 8.76 -8.26 29.46
CA ILE A 186 8.79 -9.72 29.64
C ILE A 186 7.60 -10.20 30.49
N GLU A 187 6.71 -9.29 30.88
CA GLU A 187 5.51 -9.62 31.64
C GLU A 187 4.48 -10.26 30.73
N GLU A 188 3.90 -11.37 31.19
CA GLU A 188 2.84 -12.08 30.48
C GLU A 188 1.52 -11.91 31.25
N SER A 189 0.41 -11.79 30.52
CA SER A 189 -0.94 -11.83 31.09
C SER A 189 -1.76 -12.87 30.34
N GLU A 190 -1.32 -14.11 30.42
CA GLU A 190 -2.00 -15.25 29.83
C GLU A 190 -3.32 -15.57 30.56
N ILE A 191 -4.43 -15.39 29.87
CA ILE A 191 -5.74 -15.84 30.35
C ILE A 191 -6.23 -17.01 29.52
N ALA A 192 -6.55 -18.13 30.17
CA ALA A 192 -7.04 -19.33 29.49
C ALA A 192 -8.39 -19.10 28.81
N VAL A 193 -8.54 -19.65 27.60
CA VAL A 193 -9.83 -19.79 26.92
C VAL A 193 -10.50 -21.05 27.46
N GLU A 194 -11.61 -20.88 28.19
CA GLU A 194 -12.37 -21.99 28.76
C GLU A 194 -13.24 -22.68 27.72
N ALA A 195 -13.80 -21.90 26.79
CA ALA A 195 -14.69 -22.40 25.76
C ALA A 195 -14.77 -21.43 24.56
N VAL A 196 -15.04 -21.98 23.39
CA VAL A 196 -15.55 -21.21 22.25
C VAL A 196 -17.08 -21.20 22.37
N VAL A 197 -17.68 -20.03 22.54
CA VAL A 197 -19.13 -19.91 22.76
C VAL A 197 -19.90 -19.66 21.47
N TYR A 198 -19.20 -19.24 20.41
CA TYR A 198 -19.75 -19.06 19.07
C TYR A 198 -18.69 -19.41 18.02
N LEU A 199 -19.01 -20.36 17.15
CA LEU A 199 -18.18 -20.78 16.02
C LEU A 199 -19.09 -21.13 14.82
N PRO A 200 -19.31 -20.21 13.87
CA PRO A 200 -20.21 -20.47 12.76
C PRO A 200 -19.58 -21.36 11.67
N HIS A 201 -20.42 -22.06 10.91
CA HIS A 201 -19.96 -22.82 9.74
C HIS A 201 -19.43 -21.93 8.60
N ARG A 202 -18.61 -22.52 7.71
CA ARG A 202 -18.10 -21.89 6.49
C ARG A 202 -19.20 -21.60 5.47
N SER A 203 -19.54 -20.32 5.33
CA SER A 203 -20.46 -19.77 4.34
C SER A 203 -20.13 -18.30 4.06
N SER A 204 -20.33 -17.86 2.82
CA SER A 204 -20.11 -16.46 2.43
C SER A 204 -21.17 -15.49 2.97
N ALA A 205 -22.26 -16.01 3.50
CA ALA A 205 -23.32 -15.21 4.12
C ALA A 205 -23.07 -14.91 5.60
N VAL A 206 -22.07 -15.54 6.21
CA VAL A 206 -21.83 -15.45 7.66
C VAL A 206 -20.51 -14.73 7.92
N ALA A 207 -20.56 -13.73 8.79
CA ALA A 207 -19.39 -12.95 9.18
C ALA A 207 -18.32 -13.83 9.85
N ASP A 208 -17.06 -13.50 9.61
CA ASP A 208 -15.92 -14.27 10.12
C ASP A 208 -15.58 -13.93 11.58
N VAL A 209 -16.48 -14.34 12.48
CA VAL A 209 -16.46 -14.01 13.91
C VAL A 209 -16.52 -15.29 14.76
N ALA A 210 -15.68 -15.37 15.79
CA ALA A 210 -15.81 -16.33 16.87
C ALA A 210 -15.75 -15.62 18.23
N LEU A 211 -16.46 -16.18 19.22
CA LEU A 211 -16.49 -15.66 20.57
C LEU A 211 -15.88 -16.66 21.54
N LEU A 212 -15.02 -16.17 22.41
CA LEU A 212 -14.23 -16.94 23.38
C LEU A 212 -14.66 -16.58 24.79
N ARG A 213 -14.92 -17.58 25.64
CA ARG A 213 -15.08 -17.38 27.08
C ARG A 213 -13.72 -17.49 27.75
N LEU A 214 -13.32 -16.47 28.48
CA LEU A 214 -12.04 -16.41 29.19
C LEU A 214 -12.20 -16.72 30.67
N ALA A 215 -11.20 -17.39 31.24
CA ALA A 215 -11.16 -17.75 32.64
C ALA A 215 -10.96 -16.55 33.57
N GLY A 216 -11.45 -16.66 34.81
CA GLY A 216 -11.14 -15.72 35.89
C GLY A 216 -11.88 -14.37 35.82
N PRO A 217 -13.22 -14.36 35.93
CA PRO A 217 -13.98 -13.12 36.08
C PRO A 217 -13.41 -12.28 37.24
N GLY A 218 -13.11 -11.00 36.97
CA GLY A 218 -12.46 -10.07 37.91
C GLY A 218 -10.95 -9.85 37.72
N ARG A 219 -10.26 -10.67 36.92
CA ARG A 219 -8.87 -10.42 36.47
C ARG A 219 -8.76 -9.93 35.02
N LEU A 220 -9.90 -9.90 34.33
CA LEU A 220 -9.98 -9.57 32.91
C LEU A 220 -9.90 -8.06 32.68
N PRO A 221 -9.25 -7.62 31.59
CA PRO A 221 -9.40 -6.26 31.10
C PRO A 221 -10.87 -5.91 30.83
N PRO A 222 -11.27 -4.63 30.93
CA PRO A 222 -12.64 -4.23 30.65
C PRO A 222 -12.99 -4.41 29.16
N PRO A 223 -14.26 -4.67 28.82
CA PRO A 223 -14.70 -4.70 27.43
C PRO A 223 -14.43 -3.38 26.68
N ILE A 224 -14.09 -3.47 25.40
CA ILE A 224 -14.03 -2.34 24.49
C ILE A 224 -15.47 -2.05 24.01
N PRO A 225 -16.01 -0.83 24.21
CA PRO A 225 -17.35 -0.49 23.74
C PRO A 225 -17.49 -0.63 22.22
N LEU A 226 -18.62 -1.17 21.76
CA LEU A 226 -18.95 -1.26 20.33
C LEU A 226 -19.62 0.03 19.86
N ALA A 227 -19.14 0.60 18.76
CA ALA A 227 -19.81 1.72 18.11
C ALA A 227 -21.20 1.30 17.58
N THR A 228 -22.16 2.23 17.58
CA THR A 228 -23.47 2.03 16.93
C THR A 228 -23.48 2.60 15.53
N GLY A 229 -23.98 1.83 14.55
CA GLY A 229 -24.03 2.26 13.17
C GLY A 229 -22.74 1.95 12.42
N THR A 230 -22.83 2.00 11.09
CA THR A 230 -21.70 1.77 10.19
C THR A 230 -20.75 2.96 10.23
N ALA A 231 -19.46 2.71 10.41
CA ALA A 231 -18.45 3.75 10.34
C ALA A 231 -18.45 4.37 8.94
N ALA A 232 -18.51 5.71 8.87
CA ALA A 232 -18.50 6.43 7.61
C ALA A 232 -17.12 6.30 6.91
N PRO A 233 -17.07 6.36 5.57
CA PRO A 233 -15.81 6.50 4.85
C PRO A 233 -14.99 7.70 5.33
N ASP A 234 -13.68 7.63 5.14
CA ASP A 234 -12.67 8.62 5.58
C ASP A 234 -12.52 8.76 7.10
N ARG A 235 -13.27 7.96 7.88
CA ARG A 235 -13.19 7.95 9.33
C ARG A 235 -11.86 7.38 9.80
N TRP A 236 -11.15 8.15 10.63
CA TRP A 236 -9.89 7.71 11.21
C TRP A 236 -10.05 6.63 12.29
N ILE A 237 -9.28 5.57 12.12
CA ILE A 237 -9.21 4.42 13.01
C ILE A 237 -7.76 4.07 13.37
N ALA A 238 -7.59 3.19 14.34
CA ALA A 238 -6.37 2.44 14.58
C ALA A 238 -6.68 0.94 14.67
N VAL A 239 -5.98 0.13 13.88
CA VAL A 239 -5.98 -1.32 14.02
C VAL A 239 -4.98 -1.70 15.11
N VAL A 240 -5.43 -2.46 16.12
CA VAL A 240 -4.56 -2.95 17.20
C VAL A 240 -4.48 -4.46 17.14
N GLY A 241 -3.25 -4.98 17.02
CA GLY A 241 -3.00 -6.37 16.65
C GLY A 241 -1.61 -6.90 16.97
N TYR A 242 -1.39 -8.17 16.62
CA TYR A 242 -0.15 -8.90 16.82
C TYR A 242 0.41 -9.39 15.47
N PRO A 243 0.99 -8.49 14.68
CA PRO A 243 1.61 -8.83 13.40
C PRO A 243 2.74 -9.86 13.57
N GLN A 244 2.73 -10.85 12.71
CA GLN A 244 3.70 -11.94 12.57
C GLN A 244 4.36 -11.85 11.20
N PRO A 245 5.60 -12.34 11.06
CA PRO A 245 6.25 -12.35 9.76
C PRO A 245 5.51 -13.30 8.82
N ASP A 246 5.23 -12.85 7.60
CA ASP A 246 4.62 -13.72 6.60
C ASP A 246 5.71 -14.44 5.81
N GLU A 247 5.93 -15.72 6.10
CA GLU A 247 6.93 -16.52 5.38
C GLU A 247 6.54 -16.88 3.94
N ARG A 248 5.30 -16.58 3.53
CA ARG A 248 4.75 -16.93 2.21
C ARG A 248 4.98 -15.84 1.18
N ILE A 249 5.38 -14.64 1.60
CA ILE A 249 5.64 -13.52 0.68
C ILE A 249 7.03 -13.66 0.05
N PRO A 250 7.23 -13.16 -1.19
CA PRO A 250 8.54 -13.16 -1.82
C PRO A 250 9.61 -12.45 -0.98
N PRO A 251 10.89 -12.85 -1.04
CA PRO A 251 11.96 -12.23 -0.26
C PRO A 251 12.04 -10.69 -0.35
N GLU A 252 11.66 -10.12 -1.50
CA GLU A 252 11.54 -8.68 -1.70
C GLU A 252 10.44 -8.02 -0.87
N ALA A 253 9.29 -8.69 -0.65
CA ALA A 253 8.21 -8.19 0.18
C ALA A 253 8.56 -8.31 1.68
N ARG A 254 9.32 -9.34 2.06
CA ARG A 254 9.86 -9.51 3.42
C ARG A 254 10.82 -8.38 3.82
N ALA A 255 11.62 -7.88 2.89
CA ALA A 255 12.48 -6.73 3.14
C ALA A 255 11.72 -5.42 3.44
N VAL A 256 10.55 -5.25 2.80
CA VAL A 256 9.65 -4.13 3.08
C VAL A 256 9.03 -4.33 4.45
N GLU A 257 8.52 -5.54 4.73
CA GLU A 257 8.00 -5.95 6.05
C GLU A 257 8.99 -5.64 7.19
N GLU A 258 10.25 -6.05 7.06
CA GLU A 258 11.30 -5.81 8.06
C GLU A 258 11.50 -4.30 8.34
N THR A 259 11.25 -3.44 7.37
CA THR A 259 11.38 -1.98 7.51
C THR A 259 10.21 -1.38 8.32
N TYR A 260 8.96 -1.77 8.06
CA TYR A 260 7.79 -1.23 8.79
C TYR A 260 7.66 -1.79 10.19
N PHE A 261 8.06 -3.04 10.39
CA PHE A 261 7.98 -3.71 11.67
C PHE A 261 9.31 -3.63 12.44
N SER A 262 10.31 -2.92 11.91
CA SER A 262 11.65 -2.78 12.53
C SER A 262 12.29 -4.14 12.89
N GLY A 263 11.94 -5.20 12.16
CA GLY A 263 12.34 -6.58 12.46
C GLY A 263 11.78 -7.18 13.76
N VAL A 264 10.86 -6.49 14.45
CA VAL A 264 10.26 -6.94 15.72
C VAL A 264 8.80 -7.32 15.51
N TYR A 265 8.53 -8.61 15.63
CA TYR A 265 7.22 -9.21 15.38
C TYR A 265 6.65 -9.87 16.62
N GLY A 266 5.37 -10.21 16.56
CA GLY A 266 4.63 -10.89 17.61
C GLY A 266 4.28 -10.01 18.80
N VAL A 267 4.77 -8.77 18.87
CA VAL A 267 4.39 -7.81 19.91
C VAL A 267 3.16 -7.01 19.49
N LYS A 268 2.44 -6.47 20.47
CA LYS A 268 1.28 -5.61 20.25
C LYS A 268 1.68 -4.36 19.47
N ARG A 269 0.90 -4.07 18.43
CA ARG A 269 1.10 -2.92 17.54
C ARG A 269 -0.17 -2.13 17.36
N LEU A 270 0.00 -0.85 17.04
CA LEU A 270 -1.06 0.06 16.64
C LEU A 270 -0.76 0.59 15.23
N SER A 271 -1.65 0.30 14.29
CA SER A 271 -1.58 0.78 12.90
C SER A 271 -2.72 1.76 12.63
N PRO A 272 -2.49 3.09 12.58
CA PRO A 272 -3.50 4.05 12.13
C PRO A 272 -3.94 3.80 10.68
N GLY A 273 -5.19 4.19 10.37
CA GLY A 273 -5.74 4.25 9.02
C GLY A 273 -7.11 4.89 8.95
N GLN A 274 -7.80 4.72 7.83
CA GLN A 274 -9.12 5.23 7.56
C GLN A 274 -10.05 4.13 7.06
N ILE A 275 -11.34 4.30 7.28
CA ILE A 275 -12.39 3.48 6.66
C ILE A 275 -12.51 3.86 5.19
N ASP A 276 -12.42 2.87 4.30
CA ASP A 276 -12.56 3.05 2.86
C ASP A 276 -14.01 3.04 2.41
N ARG A 277 -14.26 3.65 1.24
CA ARG A 277 -15.54 3.46 0.55
C ARG A 277 -15.58 2.08 -0.08
N LEU A 278 -16.63 1.33 0.25
CA LEU A 278 -16.86 0.01 -0.31
C LEU A 278 -17.65 0.10 -1.63
N ASP A 279 -16.96 0.07 -2.76
CA ASP A 279 -17.58 0.08 -4.10
C ASP A 279 -17.92 -1.35 -4.58
N LEU A 280 -18.70 -2.09 -3.78
CA LEU A 280 -19.14 -3.47 -4.09
C LEU A 280 -20.68 -3.58 -4.03
N PRO A 281 -21.38 -3.61 -5.19
CA PRO A 281 -22.85 -3.59 -5.26
C PRO A 281 -23.59 -4.75 -4.57
N ALA A 282 -22.89 -5.80 -4.15
CA ALA A 282 -23.46 -6.99 -3.51
C ALA A 282 -22.76 -7.37 -2.19
N ALA A 283 -22.00 -6.44 -1.60
CA ALA A 283 -21.35 -6.70 -0.32
C ALA A 283 -22.38 -6.83 0.82
N PRO A 284 -22.17 -7.74 1.77
CA PRO A 284 -23.04 -7.85 2.94
C PRO A 284 -22.88 -6.60 3.83
N ALA A 285 -23.96 -6.20 4.50
CA ALA A 285 -23.99 -4.99 5.32
C ALA A 285 -22.98 -4.99 6.49
N TRP A 286 -22.49 -6.17 6.89
CA TRP A 286 -21.48 -6.31 7.93
C TRP A 286 -20.05 -6.08 7.43
N LEU A 287 -19.82 -5.95 6.12
CA LEU A 287 -18.47 -5.77 5.55
C LEU A 287 -18.02 -4.31 5.60
N LEU A 288 -16.85 -4.08 6.18
CA LEU A 288 -16.12 -2.81 6.14
C LEU A 288 -14.80 -2.98 5.37
N ALA A 289 -14.33 -1.90 4.76
CA ALA A 289 -12.99 -1.81 4.20
C ALA A 289 -12.17 -0.74 4.92
N HIS A 290 -10.85 -0.89 4.98
CA HIS A 290 -9.93 0.08 5.57
C HIS A 290 -8.52 -0.01 4.96
N ASP A 291 -7.74 1.05 5.16
CA ASP A 291 -6.39 1.19 4.57
C ASP A 291 -5.23 0.97 5.58
N ALA A 292 -5.52 0.74 6.87
CA ALA A 292 -4.48 0.55 7.88
C ALA A 292 -3.55 -0.63 7.58
N THR A 293 -2.25 -0.47 7.82
CA THR A 293 -1.23 -1.52 7.55
C THR A 293 -1.41 -2.75 8.44
N THR A 294 -1.53 -3.92 7.80
CA THR A 294 -1.67 -5.24 8.46
C THR A 294 -0.77 -6.30 7.81
N LEU A 295 -0.43 -7.31 8.60
CA LEU A 295 0.26 -8.55 8.21
C LEU A 295 -0.46 -9.78 8.78
N GLY A 296 0.04 -10.96 8.40
CA GLY A 296 -0.17 -12.23 9.10
C GLY A 296 -0.29 -12.03 10.61
N GLY A 297 -1.34 -12.56 11.24
CA GLY A 297 -1.53 -12.47 12.71
C GLY A 297 -2.33 -11.25 13.20
N ASN A 298 -2.63 -10.28 12.34
CA ASN A 298 -3.64 -9.25 12.62
C ASN A 298 -5.08 -9.76 12.48
N SER A 299 -5.27 -10.98 12.01
CA SER A 299 -6.59 -11.62 12.04
C SER A 299 -7.15 -11.63 13.47
N GLY A 300 -8.29 -10.98 13.64
CA GLY A 300 -8.99 -10.77 14.89
C GLY A 300 -8.66 -9.44 15.57
N SER A 301 -7.89 -8.58 14.93
CA SER A 301 -7.57 -7.24 15.43
C SER A 301 -8.78 -6.34 15.51
N VAL A 302 -8.80 -5.49 16.54
CA VAL A 302 -9.83 -4.47 16.70
C VAL A 302 -9.51 -3.26 15.84
N LEU A 303 -10.54 -2.69 15.21
CA LEU A 303 -10.49 -1.34 14.62
C LEU A 303 -11.06 -0.37 15.65
N LEU A 304 -10.23 0.48 16.24
CA LEU A 304 -10.63 1.50 17.21
C LEU A 304 -10.86 2.84 16.50
N ASP A 305 -12.01 3.46 16.73
CA ASP A 305 -12.26 4.85 16.34
C ASP A 305 -11.33 5.80 17.09
N LEU A 306 -10.57 6.65 16.39
CA LEU A 306 -9.60 7.54 17.05
C LEU A 306 -10.26 8.59 17.96
N SER A 307 -11.52 8.96 17.72
CA SER A 307 -12.19 10.00 18.51
C SER A 307 -12.89 9.46 19.75
N THR A 308 -13.40 8.22 19.72
CA THR A 308 -14.18 7.63 20.82
C THR A 308 -13.46 6.50 21.54
N GLY A 309 -12.48 5.87 20.90
CA GLY A 309 -11.86 4.63 21.34
C GLY A 309 -12.82 3.43 21.33
N ALA A 310 -13.99 3.56 20.68
CA ALA A 310 -14.92 2.45 20.48
C ALA A 310 -14.47 1.56 19.32
N ALA A 311 -14.76 0.27 19.41
CA ALA A 311 -14.53 -0.65 18.31
C ALA A 311 -15.57 -0.41 17.20
N VAL A 312 -15.08 -0.17 15.98
CA VAL A 312 -15.92 -0.05 14.76
C VAL A 312 -15.94 -1.34 13.95
N GLY A 313 -14.96 -2.23 14.16
CA GLY A 313 -14.96 -3.54 13.50
C GLY A 313 -13.84 -4.48 13.96
N LEU A 314 -13.83 -5.66 13.35
CA LEU A 314 -12.90 -6.77 13.56
C LEU A 314 -12.21 -7.12 12.24
N HIS A 315 -10.91 -6.86 12.12
CA HIS A 315 -10.12 -7.19 10.93
C HIS A 315 -10.12 -8.71 10.68
N PHE A 316 -10.25 -9.15 9.42
CA PHE A 316 -10.23 -10.57 9.08
C PHE A 316 -9.51 -10.95 7.77
N MET A 317 -9.19 -9.98 6.91
CA MET A 317 -8.54 -10.26 5.63
C MET A 317 -7.88 -9.00 5.06
N GLY A 318 -6.79 -9.17 4.32
CA GLY A 318 -6.22 -8.14 3.44
C GLY A 318 -6.03 -8.69 2.02
N GLU A 319 -6.26 -7.87 1.00
CA GLU A 319 -5.89 -8.17 -0.39
C GLU A 319 -4.69 -7.31 -0.82
N TYR A 320 -3.49 -7.88 -0.96
CA TYR A 320 -2.25 -7.14 -1.24
C TYR A 320 -2.39 -5.94 -2.19
N ARG A 321 -2.11 -4.74 -1.64
CA ARG A 321 -2.19 -3.41 -2.28
C ARG A 321 -3.58 -3.00 -2.76
N ARG A 322 -4.65 -3.58 -2.22
CA ARG A 322 -6.02 -3.36 -2.68
C ARG A 322 -6.97 -2.83 -1.60
N ALA A 323 -7.32 -3.63 -0.59
CA ALA A 323 -8.14 -3.22 0.55
C ALA A 323 -8.07 -4.22 1.71
N ASN A 324 -8.04 -3.73 2.95
CA ASN A 324 -8.24 -4.57 4.12
C ASN A 324 -9.72 -4.62 4.47
N TYR A 325 -10.16 -5.75 5.02
CA TYR A 325 -11.56 -6.02 5.30
C TYR A 325 -11.77 -6.34 6.77
N ALA A 326 -12.89 -5.84 7.29
CA ALA A 326 -13.31 -6.04 8.67
C ALA A 326 -14.80 -6.37 8.77
N VAL A 327 -15.19 -7.07 9.83
CA VAL A 327 -16.59 -7.25 10.24
C VAL A 327 -17.02 -6.04 11.07
N ALA A 328 -18.14 -5.41 10.73
CA ALA A 328 -18.67 -4.25 11.43
C ALA A 328 -19.08 -4.56 12.88
N ALA A 329 -18.89 -3.59 13.78
CA ALA A 329 -19.26 -3.70 15.18
C ALA A 329 -20.76 -3.99 15.42
N ASP A 330 -21.65 -3.52 14.53
CA ASP A 330 -23.09 -3.83 14.59
C ASP A 330 -23.36 -5.33 14.44
N GLU A 331 -22.61 -6.04 13.59
CA GLU A 331 -22.77 -7.48 13.41
C GLU A 331 -22.27 -8.26 14.64
N ILE A 332 -21.16 -7.83 15.24
CA ILE A 332 -20.66 -8.39 16.49
C ILE A 332 -21.70 -8.18 17.61
N ALA A 333 -22.28 -6.97 17.70
CA ALA A 333 -23.33 -6.66 18.66
C ALA A 333 -24.59 -7.52 18.45
N ARG A 334 -24.98 -7.75 17.20
CA ARG A 334 -26.10 -8.63 16.83
C ARG A 334 -25.85 -10.07 17.28
N ILE A 335 -24.66 -10.62 16.99
CA ILE A 335 -24.27 -11.98 17.41
C ILE A 335 -24.28 -12.11 18.95
N LEU A 336 -23.77 -11.11 19.67
CA LEU A 336 -23.81 -11.11 21.14
C LEU A 336 -25.26 -11.09 21.66
N GLY A 337 -26.11 -10.26 21.05
CA GLY A 337 -27.54 -10.18 21.38
C GLY A 337 -28.28 -11.51 21.18
N ASP A 338 -28.02 -12.21 20.07
CA ASP A 338 -28.60 -13.54 19.80
C ASP A 338 -28.22 -14.59 20.87
N LEU A 339 -27.06 -14.41 21.52
CA LEU A 339 -26.57 -15.26 22.59
C LEU A 339 -26.99 -14.78 23.99
N GLY A 340 -27.79 -13.71 24.08
CA GLY A 340 -28.21 -13.11 25.35
C GLY A 340 -27.08 -12.38 26.10
N LEU A 341 -26.01 -11.99 25.40
CA LEU A 341 -24.89 -11.22 25.95
C LEU A 341 -25.10 -9.73 25.64
N ALA A 342 -24.87 -8.87 26.64
CA ALA A 342 -25.06 -7.43 26.51
C ALA A 342 -23.71 -6.71 26.35
N PRO A 343 -23.30 -6.32 25.12
CA PRO A 343 -22.11 -5.49 24.94
C PRO A 343 -22.37 -4.07 25.42
N THR A 344 -21.33 -3.40 25.91
CA THR A 344 -21.36 -1.95 26.05
C THR A 344 -21.40 -1.32 24.67
N ARG A 345 -22.41 -0.48 24.40
CA ARG A 345 -22.54 0.25 23.14
C ARG A 345 -22.41 1.73 23.36
N VAL A 346 -21.73 2.41 22.46
CA VAL A 346 -21.64 3.87 22.45
C VAL A 346 -22.03 4.40 21.09
N PRO A 347 -22.71 5.55 21.00
CA PRO A 347 -22.97 6.18 19.72
C PRO A 347 -21.68 6.26 18.91
N ALA A 348 -21.72 5.91 17.62
CA ALA A 348 -20.65 6.34 16.74
C ALA A 348 -20.55 7.86 16.89
N ALA A 349 -19.33 8.38 17.06
CA ALA A 349 -19.21 9.83 17.05
C ALA A 349 -19.78 10.31 15.71
N PRO A 350 -20.40 11.51 15.70
CA PRO A 350 -20.86 12.09 14.46
C PRO A 350 -19.72 11.96 13.45
N SER A 351 -20.07 11.52 12.23
CA SER A 351 -19.16 11.66 11.10
C SER A 351 -18.57 13.06 11.22
N PRO A 352 -17.24 13.24 11.11
CA PRO A 352 -16.71 14.59 11.10
C PRO A 352 -17.58 15.33 10.12
N VAL A 353 -18.30 16.36 10.58
CA VAL A 353 -18.88 17.31 9.63
C VAL A 353 -17.64 17.72 8.86
N PRO A 354 -17.53 17.41 7.55
CA PRO A 354 -16.39 17.87 6.80
C PRO A 354 -16.33 19.36 7.08
N ALA A 355 -15.26 19.82 7.73
CA ALA A 355 -15.09 21.23 8.10
C ALA A 355 -15.50 22.03 6.86
N GLU A 356 -16.55 22.86 6.98
CA GLU A 356 -17.40 23.61 6.02
C GLU A 356 -16.94 23.85 4.55
N ASP A 357 -16.20 22.92 3.95
CA ASP A 357 -15.46 23.09 2.71
C ASP A 357 -15.90 22.01 1.70
N VAL A 358 -17.19 21.70 1.67
CA VAL A 358 -17.77 20.91 0.58
C VAL A 358 -18.33 21.87 -0.46
N LEU A 359 -17.44 22.43 -1.28
CA LEU A 359 -17.79 22.65 -2.67
C LEU A 359 -17.52 21.32 -3.40
N PRO A 360 -18.54 20.67 -3.98
CA PRO A 360 -18.29 19.50 -4.81
C PRO A 360 -17.37 19.91 -5.95
N ALA A 361 -16.29 19.15 -6.18
CA ALA A 361 -15.45 19.28 -7.37
C ALA A 361 -16.21 19.04 -8.70
N GLY A 362 -17.52 18.80 -8.64
CA GLY A 362 -18.41 18.51 -9.75
C GLY A 362 -19.70 19.34 -9.80
N ALA A 363 -19.78 20.53 -9.19
CA ALA A 363 -20.90 21.44 -9.50
C ALA A 363 -20.57 22.36 -10.70
N VAL A 364 -21.27 22.09 -11.80
CA VAL A 364 -21.43 22.89 -13.03
C VAL A 364 -20.15 23.07 -13.86
N GLU A 365 -19.99 22.24 -14.90
CA GLU A 365 -19.04 22.43 -16.00
C GLU A 365 -19.43 23.64 -16.86
N ALA A 366 -19.28 24.85 -16.32
CA ALA A 366 -19.04 26.01 -17.17
C ALA A 366 -17.63 25.87 -17.76
N ALA A 367 -17.40 26.46 -18.94
CA ALA A 367 -16.04 26.57 -19.48
C ALA A 367 -15.17 27.29 -18.45
N GLU A 368 -14.27 26.54 -17.81
CA GLU A 368 -13.33 27.08 -16.85
C GLU A 368 -12.35 27.99 -17.58
N ASP A 369 -12.22 29.22 -17.11
CA ASP A 369 -11.24 30.14 -17.64
C ASP A 369 -9.84 29.68 -17.20
N LEU A 370 -9.09 29.12 -18.14
CA LEU A 370 -7.71 28.67 -17.95
C LEU A 370 -6.70 29.79 -18.28
N SER A 371 -7.18 31.00 -18.58
CA SER A 371 -6.32 32.16 -18.79
C SER A 371 -5.87 32.75 -17.45
N GLY A 372 -4.66 33.32 -17.41
CA GLY A 372 -4.15 34.04 -16.24
C GLY A 372 -3.44 33.20 -15.18
N PHE A 373 -3.31 31.89 -15.34
CA PHE A 373 -2.41 31.10 -14.50
C PHE A 373 -0.97 31.19 -15.00
N ALA A 374 -0.02 31.42 -14.10
CA ALA A 374 1.40 31.45 -14.44
C ALA A 374 1.99 30.05 -14.69
N GLY A 375 1.33 28.98 -14.20
CA GLY A 375 1.87 27.63 -14.32
C GLY A 375 2.95 27.33 -13.30
N TYR A 376 3.96 26.62 -13.75
CA TYR A 376 5.22 26.42 -13.07
C TYR A 376 6.02 27.73 -12.95
N ALA A 377 6.58 28.00 -11.77
CA ALA A 377 7.44 29.13 -11.45
C ALA A 377 8.89 28.66 -11.30
N ALA A 378 9.79 29.28 -12.08
CA ALA A 378 11.21 28.94 -12.10
C ALA A 378 11.97 29.39 -10.85
N ASP A 379 11.55 30.50 -10.24
CA ASP A 379 12.13 31.09 -9.02
C ASP A 379 11.47 30.55 -7.73
N PHE A 380 10.75 29.43 -7.83
CA PHE A 380 9.95 28.91 -6.74
C PHE A 380 10.77 28.48 -5.51
N ILE A 381 11.90 27.82 -5.75
CA ILE A 381 12.80 27.37 -4.68
C ILE A 381 13.66 28.56 -4.25
N LEU A 382 13.48 29.00 -3.01
CA LEU A 382 14.17 30.17 -2.50
C LEU A 382 15.60 29.81 -2.05
N PRO A 383 16.62 30.61 -2.39
CA PRO A 383 17.95 30.49 -1.81
C PRO A 383 18.03 31.12 -0.40
N ARG A 384 19.08 30.82 0.37
CA ARG A 384 19.49 31.67 1.52
C ARG A 384 20.64 32.58 1.09
N GLY A 385 20.53 33.89 1.34
CA GLY A 385 21.54 34.88 0.95
C GLY A 385 21.41 35.35 -0.51
N ASP A 386 22.53 35.68 -1.16
CA ASP A 386 22.57 36.30 -2.50
C ASP A 386 22.60 35.31 -3.69
N ALA A 387 22.42 34.00 -3.44
CA ALA A 387 22.37 33.00 -4.52
C ALA A 387 21.06 33.09 -5.33
N SER A 388 21.03 32.57 -6.56
CA SER A 388 19.80 32.36 -7.35
C SER A 388 19.61 30.86 -7.59
N PHE A 389 18.40 30.36 -7.36
CA PHE A 389 17.98 28.98 -7.67
C PHE A 389 16.91 28.98 -8.77
N GLU A 390 17.05 29.82 -9.79
CA GLU A 390 16.14 29.82 -10.92
C GLU A 390 16.22 28.48 -11.66
N ILE A 391 15.13 27.73 -11.74
CA ILE A 391 15.06 26.45 -12.44
C ILE A 391 14.08 26.62 -13.60
N PRO A 392 14.54 26.94 -14.83
CA PRO A 392 13.63 27.13 -15.95
C PRO A 392 12.89 25.85 -16.31
N LEU A 393 11.77 26.00 -17.04
CA LEU A 393 11.13 24.86 -17.68
C LEU A 393 12.12 24.12 -18.60
N PRO A 394 12.01 22.78 -18.72
CA PRO A 394 12.84 22.02 -19.64
C PRO A 394 12.66 22.51 -21.08
N GLU A 395 13.76 22.65 -21.80
CA GLU A 395 13.74 22.99 -23.22
C GLU A 395 13.64 21.71 -24.06
N VAL A 396 12.69 21.69 -25.00
CA VAL A 396 12.59 20.62 -26.00
C VAL A 396 13.60 20.91 -27.11
N THR A 397 14.73 20.21 -27.11
CA THR A 397 15.80 20.45 -28.08
C THR A 397 15.50 19.79 -29.44
N GLY A 398 16.29 20.10 -30.47
CA GLY A 398 16.19 19.42 -31.78
C GLY A 398 16.52 17.92 -31.75
N GLN A 399 16.93 17.36 -30.61
CA GLN A 399 17.11 15.91 -30.42
C GLN A 399 15.86 15.22 -29.87
N ALA A 400 14.88 15.97 -29.35
CA ALA A 400 13.64 15.39 -28.85
C ALA A 400 12.78 14.87 -30.01
N PRO A 401 12.16 13.68 -29.88
CA PRO A 401 11.43 13.07 -30.98
C PRO A 401 10.07 13.73 -31.21
N GLY A 402 9.86 14.30 -32.40
CA GLY A 402 8.61 14.91 -32.82
C GLY A 402 8.56 16.43 -32.61
N GLU A 403 7.41 17.03 -32.84
CA GLU A 403 7.23 18.49 -32.76
C GLU A 403 6.44 18.89 -31.50
N VAL A 404 6.75 20.06 -30.97
CA VAL A 404 6.00 20.66 -29.86
C VAL A 404 4.64 21.16 -30.38
N ALA A 405 3.56 20.76 -29.72
CA ALA A 405 2.23 21.25 -30.07
C ALA A 405 2.07 22.73 -29.66
N THR A 406 1.47 23.51 -30.55
CA THR A 406 1.18 24.94 -30.33
C THR A 406 -0.25 25.14 -29.87
N LEU A 407 -0.45 26.13 -29.00
CA LEU A 407 -1.77 26.52 -28.52
C LEU A 407 -2.58 27.18 -29.65
N THR A 408 -3.88 26.94 -29.66
CA THR A 408 -4.80 27.37 -30.73
C THR A 408 -4.96 28.89 -30.81
N ASP A 409 -4.66 29.61 -29.74
CA ASP A 409 -4.71 31.08 -29.67
C ASP A 409 -3.38 31.76 -30.08
N GLY A 410 -2.35 30.97 -30.41
CA GLY A 410 -1.03 31.47 -30.79
C GLY A 410 -0.18 32.01 -29.62
N SER A 411 -0.60 31.81 -28.36
CA SER A 411 0.11 32.30 -27.18
C SER A 411 1.43 31.56 -26.87
N GLY A 412 1.69 30.44 -27.57
CA GLY A 412 2.92 29.67 -27.44
C GLY A 412 2.65 28.17 -27.45
N SER A 413 3.42 27.41 -26.67
CA SER A 413 3.36 25.95 -26.59
C SER A 413 3.24 25.39 -25.17
N VAL A 414 3.25 26.26 -24.15
CA VAL A 414 3.18 25.86 -22.74
C VAL A 414 1.75 25.98 -22.25
N LEU A 415 1.17 24.86 -21.80
CA LEU A 415 -0.08 24.88 -21.07
C LEU A 415 0.19 25.27 -19.63
N HIS A 416 -0.22 26.48 -19.25
CA HIS A 416 -0.18 26.92 -17.86
C HIS A 416 -1.45 26.47 -17.14
N TYR A 417 -1.28 25.62 -16.13
CA TYR A 417 -2.31 25.28 -15.16
C TYR A 417 -1.99 26.00 -13.84
N ARG A 418 -2.75 25.73 -12.79
CA ARG A 418 -2.43 26.31 -11.48
C ARG A 418 -1.34 25.48 -10.83
N ASN A 419 -0.20 26.09 -10.52
CA ASN A 419 0.99 25.51 -9.89
C ASN A 419 1.78 24.49 -10.74
N PHE A 420 1.36 24.21 -11.97
CA PHE A 420 2.11 23.34 -12.88
C PHE A 420 1.92 23.73 -14.34
N SER A 421 2.86 23.30 -15.18
CA SER A 421 2.87 23.53 -16.62
C SER A 421 3.12 22.24 -17.39
N VAL A 422 2.52 22.13 -18.58
CA VAL A 422 2.68 20.97 -19.47
C VAL A 422 3.11 21.43 -20.86
N VAL A 423 4.03 20.70 -21.49
CA VAL A 423 4.39 20.88 -22.91
C VAL A 423 4.07 19.61 -23.67
N MET A 424 3.30 19.74 -24.74
CA MET A 424 2.75 18.61 -25.50
C MET A 424 3.59 18.25 -26.72
N ASN A 425 3.69 16.96 -27.02
CA ASN A 425 4.21 16.42 -28.27
C ASN A 425 3.05 16.21 -29.25
N ALA A 426 3.07 16.89 -30.39
CA ALA A 426 1.98 16.88 -31.36
C ALA A 426 1.75 15.48 -31.97
N ALA A 427 2.83 14.80 -32.37
CA ALA A 427 2.73 13.51 -33.04
C ALA A 427 2.33 12.38 -32.07
N ARG A 428 2.89 12.39 -30.85
CA ARG A 428 2.59 11.37 -29.83
C ARG A 428 1.25 11.61 -29.13
N ARG A 429 0.70 12.82 -29.19
CA ARG A 429 -0.54 13.24 -28.51
C ARG A 429 -0.48 13.08 -26.98
N LEU A 430 0.74 13.15 -26.45
CA LEU A 430 1.12 13.00 -25.04
C LEU A 430 2.10 14.13 -24.68
N CYS A 431 2.29 14.42 -23.39
CA CYS A 431 3.25 15.44 -22.99
C CYS A 431 4.70 15.00 -23.25
N TYR A 432 5.57 15.95 -23.57
CA TYR A 432 7.02 15.77 -23.37
C TYR A 432 7.33 15.71 -21.87
N PHE A 433 6.75 16.65 -21.12
CA PHE A 433 6.87 16.71 -19.67
C PHE A 433 5.70 17.48 -19.05
N SER A 434 5.52 17.25 -17.76
CA SER A 434 4.84 18.13 -16.83
C SER A 434 5.84 18.62 -15.77
N ALA A 435 5.74 19.88 -15.37
CA ALA A 435 6.56 20.53 -14.35
C ALA A 435 5.66 21.12 -13.28
N VAL A 436 5.81 20.71 -12.02
CA VAL A 436 4.98 21.18 -10.89
C VAL A 436 5.85 21.76 -9.79
N ASN A 437 5.37 22.85 -9.18
CA ASN A 437 5.87 23.33 -7.91
C ASN A 437 5.00 22.80 -6.78
N ILE A 438 5.64 22.39 -5.68
CA ILE A 438 4.97 21.90 -4.48
C ILE A 438 5.39 22.78 -3.31
N ASP A 439 4.44 23.48 -2.69
CA ASP A 439 4.66 24.22 -1.44
C ASP A 439 4.07 23.42 -0.28
N GLY A 440 4.90 22.63 0.39
CA GLY A 440 4.49 21.83 1.55
C GLY A 440 3.90 22.67 2.69
N SER A 441 4.24 23.96 2.78
CA SER A 441 3.77 24.85 3.87
C SER A 441 2.33 25.34 3.65
N LYS A 442 1.79 25.16 2.44
CA LYS A 442 0.49 25.69 2.02
C LYS A 442 -0.43 24.62 1.43
N THR A 443 -0.16 23.34 1.71
CA THR A 443 -0.95 22.23 1.15
C THR A 443 -2.33 22.10 1.78
N PHE A 444 -3.32 21.74 0.97
CA PHE A 444 -4.65 21.35 1.40
C PHE A 444 -4.97 19.92 0.99
N SER A 445 -5.48 19.13 1.92
CA SER A 445 -6.06 17.82 1.62
C SER A 445 -7.41 17.98 0.91
N ILE A 446 -7.51 17.45 -0.31
CA ILE A 446 -8.71 17.50 -1.15
C ILE A 446 -9.37 16.12 -1.19
N ASN A 447 -10.49 16.01 -0.47
CA ASN A 447 -11.33 14.83 -0.37
C ASN A 447 -12.67 15.05 -1.11
N GLY A 448 -13.33 13.98 -1.54
CA GLY A 448 -14.63 14.05 -2.24
C GLY A 448 -14.67 13.33 -3.58
N GLN A 449 -15.68 13.64 -4.41
CA GLN A 449 -15.84 13.04 -5.73
C GLN A 449 -14.71 13.47 -6.67
N ARG A 450 -14.05 12.49 -7.31
CA ARG A 450 -12.98 12.76 -8.27
C ARG A 450 -13.53 13.51 -9.50
N PRO A 451 -12.82 14.55 -9.98
CA PRO A 451 -13.14 15.18 -11.25
C PRO A 451 -13.13 14.18 -12.40
N ARG A 452 -13.91 14.47 -13.45
CA ARG A 452 -13.87 13.70 -14.69
C ARG A 452 -12.68 14.15 -15.53
N TRP A 453 -12.11 13.19 -16.26
CA TRP A 453 -11.10 13.48 -17.28
C TRP A 453 -11.71 14.28 -18.43
N ARG A 454 -11.00 15.31 -18.89
CA ARG A 454 -11.46 16.20 -19.98
C ARG A 454 -10.33 16.63 -20.90
N THR A 455 -10.66 16.99 -22.13
CA THR A 455 -9.73 17.62 -23.08
C THR A 455 -9.52 19.11 -22.74
N ASP A 456 -8.35 19.63 -23.08
CA ASP A 456 -8.03 21.06 -22.98
C ASP A 456 -8.28 21.73 -24.32
N ARG A 457 -9.17 22.72 -24.36
CA ARG A 457 -9.58 23.42 -25.59
C ARG A 457 -8.53 24.39 -26.13
N ARG A 458 -7.46 24.66 -25.37
CA ARG A 458 -6.32 25.47 -25.82
C ARG A 458 -5.42 24.70 -26.80
N LEU A 459 -5.65 23.39 -26.95
CA LEU A 459 -5.03 22.53 -27.96
C LEU A 459 -6.11 21.93 -28.85
N ASP A 460 -5.72 21.64 -30.09
CA ASP A 460 -6.57 20.84 -30.98
C ASP A 460 -6.89 19.49 -30.31
N GLU A 461 -8.15 19.09 -30.38
CA GLU A 461 -8.63 17.83 -29.81
C GLU A 461 -7.94 16.62 -30.47
N ALA A 462 -7.56 16.72 -31.74
CA ALA A 462 -6.82 15.68 -32.46
C ALA A 462 -5.41 15.43 -31.87
N LEU A 463 -4.87 16.38 -31.11
CA LEU A 463 -3.56 16.25 -30.45
C LEU A 463 -3.65 15.66 -29.03
N GLN A 464 -4.80 15.14 -28.65
CA GLN A 464 -5.07 14.59 -27.33
C GLN A 464 -5.66 13.17 -27.43
N ILE A 465 -5.41 12.34 -26.42
CA ILE A 465 -5.98 10.99 -26.32
C ILE A 465 -6.98 11.01 -25.18
N ILE A 466 -8.25 10.73 -25.46
CA ILE A 466 -9.30 10.72 -24.45
C ILE A 466 -9.76 9.33 -24.07
N GLY A 467 -9.91 8.39 -25.02
CA GLY A 467 -10.56 7.10 -24.75
C GLY A 467 -10.04 5.92 -25.57
N GLU A 468 -9.17 6.16 -26.53
CA GLU A 468 -8.69 5.17 -27.51
C GLU A 468 -8.01 3.99 -26.81
N CYS A 469 -6.97 4.29 -26.02
CA CYS A 469 -6.22 3.29 -25.26
C CYS A 469 -6.58 3.24 -23.77
N TYR A 470 -7.45 4.13 -23.27
CA TYR A 470 -7.79 4.24 -21.85
C TYR A 470 -9.07 3.48 -21.49
N GLY A 471 -9.06 2.72 -20.40
CA GLY A 471 -10.23 1.95 -19.97
C GLY A 471 -9.91 0.79 -19.03
N PRO A 472 -10.85 -0.17 -18.89
CA PRO A 472 -10.68 -1.33 -18.02
C PRO A 472 -9.48 -2.22 -18.41
N GLU A 473 -8.69 -2.64 -17.42
CA GLU A 473 -7.47 -3.45 -17.62
C GLU A 473 -7.78 -4.85 -18.18
N ASP A 474 -8.92 -5.42 -17.84
CA ASP A 474 -9.41 -6.70 -18.38
C ASP A 474 -9.68 -6.66 -19.90
N GLN A 475 -9.80 -5.46 -20.48
CA GLN A 475 -9.87 -5.23 -21.92
C GLN A 475 -8.50 -4.93 -22.54
N GLY A 476 -7.41 -5.08 -21.78
CA GLY A 476 -6.05 -4.72 -22.17
C GLY A 476 -5.82 -3.21 -22.30
N LYS A 477 -6.74 -2.38 -21.79
CA LYS A 477 -6.63 -0.92 -21.84
C LYS A 477 -5.85 -0.37 -20.66
N PHE A 478 -5.32 0.83 -20.84
CA PHE A 478 -4.44 1.50 -19.89
C PHE A 478 -5.21 2.41 -18.93
N SER A 479 -4.60 2.69 -17.79
CA SER A 479 -5.01 3.81 -16.94
C SER A 479 -4.45 5.13 -17.47
N ARG A 480 -5.15 6.22 -17.15
CA ARG A 480 -4.62 7.58 -17.32
C ARG A 480 -3.66 7.86 -16.16
N GLY A 481 -2.39 7.54 -16.38
CA GLY A 481 -1.32 7.80 -15.43
C GLY A 481 -1.03 9.30 -15.39
N HIS A 482 -1.17 9.91 -14.22
CA HIS A 482 -0.91 11.34 -14.04
C HIS A 482 0.59 11.63 -14.21
N MET A 483 0.91 12.72 -14.92
CA MET A 483 2.27 13.25 -14.96
C MET A 483 2.51 14.10 -13.72
N THR A 484 1.91 15.30 -13.64
CA THR A 484 1.73 15.96 -12.34
C THR A 484 0.67 15.20 -11.55
N ARG A 485 1.06 14.69 -10.38
CA ARG A 485 0.15 13.93 -9.52
C ARG A 485 -0.99 14.83 -9.05
N ARG A 486 -2.12 14.21 -8.75
CA ARG A 486 -3.33 14.89 -8.29
C ARG A 486 -3.09 15.77 -7.05
N GLU A 487 -2.22 15.34 -6.14
CA GLU A 487 -1.98 15.99 -4.86
C GLU A 487 -0.91 17.09 -4.91
N ASP A 488 0.09 16.96 -5.79
CA ASP A 488 1.26 17.86 -5.84
C ASP A 488 0.92 19.34 -5.93
N PRO A 489 -0.03 19.79 -6.80
CA PRO A 489 -0.30 21.21 -6.94
C PRO A 489 -1.35 21.71 -5.94
N ASN A 490 -1.81 20.90 -4.98
CA ASN A 490 -2.89 21.25 -4.04
C ASN A 490 -2.44 22.21 -2.93
N TRP A 491 -1.88 23.36 -3.30
CA TRP A 491 -1.47 24.39 -2.37
C TRP A 491 -1.87 25.78 -2.87
N GLY A 492 -1.97 26.73 -1.95
CA GLY A 492 -2.36 28.11 -2.24
C GLY A 492 -2.65 28.90 -0.98
N ASP A 493 -3.08 30.15 -1.13
CA ASP A 493 -3.43 30.96 0.04
C ASP A 493 -4.82 30.59 0.59
N ARG A 494 -5.67 29.97 -0.25
CA ARG A 494 -7.02 29.52 0.13
C ARG A 494 -7.28 28.11 -0.40
N ARG A 495 -8.21 27.39 0.23
CA ARG A 495 -8.55 26.02 -0.18
C ARG A 495 -9.08 25.95 -1.62
N GLU A 496 -9.83 26.95 -2.08
CA GLU A 496 -10.37 26.99 -3.45
C GLU A 496 -9.26 26.97 -4.51
N ASP A 497 -8.10 27.53 -4.19
CA ASP A 497 -6.92 27.51 -5.04
C ASP A 497 -6.40 26.06 -5.21
N ALA A 498 -6.33 25.31 -4.11
CA ALA A 498 -5.95 23.90 -4.13
C ALA A 498 -7.00 23.01 -4.82
N VAL A 499 -8.30 23.27 -4.62
CA VAL A 499 -9.39 22.58 -5.35
C VAL A 499 -9.29 22.82 -6.85
N THR A 500 -9.00 24.05 -7.26
CA THR A 500 -8.81 24.42 -8.68
C THR A 500 -7.61 23.71 -9.27
N SER A 501 -6.47 23.72 -8.56
CA SER A 501 -5.26 22.99 -8.95
C SER A 501 -5.52 21.49 -9.10
N ASN A 502 -6.25 20.89 -8.14
CA ASN A 502 -6.66 19.49 -8.21
C ASN A 502 -7.46 19.20 -9.48
N ARG A 503 -8.47 20.03 -9.79
CA ARG A 503 -9.30 19.89 -10.98
C ARG A 503 -8.51 20.01 -12.28
N HIS A 504 -7.44 20.82 -12.31
CA HIS A 504 -6.58 20.96 -13.48
C HIS A 504 -5.74 19.71 -13.76
N THR A 505 -5.42 18.89 -12.76
CA THR A 505 -4.65 17.64 -12.99
C THR A 505 -5.39 16.60 -13.83
N PHE A 506 -6.72 16.74 -13.99
CA PHE A 506 -7.60 15.85 -14.77
C PHE A 506 -7.77 16.27 -16.25
N PHE A 507 -6.97 17.21 -16.75
CA PHE A 507 -6.84 17.38 -18.20
C PHE A 507 -6.00 16.23 -18.79
N VAL A 508 -6.45 15.64 -19.90
CA VAL A 508 -5.76 14.49 -20.52
C VAL A 508 -4.37 14.84 -21.06
N THR A 509 -4.07 16.12 -21.24
CA THR A 509 -2.73 16.66 -21.53
C THR A 509 -1.72 16.35 -20.42
N ASN A 510 -2.18 16.17 -19.18
CA ASN A 510 -1.38 15.76 -18.02
C ASN A 510 -1.38 14.23 -17.80
N ALA A 511 -1.73 13.43 -18.81
CA ALA A 511 -1.84 11.98 -18.67
C ALA A 511 -1.08 11.20 -19.76
N CYS A 512 -0.53 10.05 -19.37
CA CYS A 512 0.02 9.06 -20.30
C CYS A 512 -0.53 7.64 -20.02
N PRO A 513 -0.54 6.74 -21.02
CA PRO A 513 -0.97 5.35 -20.85
C PRO A 513 -0.01 4.59 -19.95
N GLN A 514 -0.50 4.19 -18.78
CA GLN A 514 0.24 3.40 -17.80
C GLN A 514 -0.57 2.16 -17.41
N VAL A 515 0.09 1.01 -17.29
CA VAL A 515 -0.53 -0.17 -16.69
C VAL A 515 -0.86 0.13 -15.22
N GLN A 516 -1.98 -0.39 -14.71
CA GLN A 516 -2.46 -0.06 -13.36
C GLN A 516 -1.40 -0.25 -12.26
N PRO A 517 -0.60 -1.34 -12.26
CA PRO A 517 0.42 -1.54 -11.25
C PRO A 517 1.61 -0.57 -11.34
N PHE A 518 1.86 0.06 -12.50
CA PHE A 518 2.92 1.07 -12.70
C PHE A 518 2.54 2.41 -12.06
N ASN A 519 1.24 2.75 -12.08
CA ASN A 519 0.68 4.01 -11.58
C ASN A 519 0.53 4.05 -10.04
N ALA A 520 0.85 2.97 -9.30
CA ALA A 520 0.61 2.84 -7.85
C ALA A 520 1.87 2.43 -7.04
N GLY A 521 3.07 2.87 -7.46
CA GLY A 521 4.34 2.36 -6.92
C GLY A 521 5.37 3.42 -6.49
N LEU A 522 6.65 3.03 -6.61
CA LEU A 522 7.90 3.67 -6.12
C LEU A 522 8.00 5.20 -6.30
N TRP A 523 7.29 5.74 -7.27
CA TRP A 523 7.13 7.17 -7.54
C TRP A 523 6.54 7.94 -6.35
N LEU A 524 5.54 7.36 -5.70
CA LEU A 524 4.89 7.94 -4.54
C LEU A 524 5.86 7.98 -3.34
N SER A 525 6.62 6.90 -3.12
CA SER A 525 7.62 6.83 -2.04
C SER A 525 8.78 7.80 -2.21
N LEU A 526 9.15 8.11 -3.45
CA LEU A 526 10.22 9.04 -3.78
C LEU A 526 9.86 10.50 -3.47
N GLU A 527 8.63 10.89 -3.80
CA GLU A 527 8.09 12.23 -3.54
C GLU A 527 7.83 12.47 -2.06
N ASN A 528 7.27 11.46 -1.38
CA ASN A 528 7.05 11.53 0.06
C ASN A 528 8.39 11.62 0.80
N TYR A 529 9.43 10.89 0.37
CA TYR A 529 10.76 11.04 0.93
C TYR A 529 11.32 12.47 0.73
N ALA A 530 11.17 13.07 -0.45
CA ALA A 530 11.63 14.44 -0.69
C ALA A 530 10.87 15.47 0.15
N LEU A 531 9.57 15.28 0.37
CA LEU A 531 8.75 16.11 1.25
C LEU A 531 9.10 15.92 2.74
N GLU A 532 9.37 14.69 3.18
CA GLU A 532 9.72 14.33 4.57
C GLU A 532 11.12 14.83 5.00
N ASN A 533 12.01 15.15 4.06
CA ASN A 533 13.37 15.60 4.33
C ASN A 533 13.60 17.11 4.09
N CYS A 534 12.55 17.89 3.84
CA CYS A 534 12.63 19.35 3.77
C CYS A 534 12.12 19.98 5.09
N ASP A 535 12.87 20.92 5.67
CA ASP A 535 12.44 21.74 6.81
C ASP A 535 11.12 22.47 6.49
N GLN A 536 10.26 22.71 7.49
CA GLN A 536 8.92 23.29 7.31
C GLN A 536 8.94 24.66 6.60
N ASP A 537 10.00 25.45 6.81
CA ASP A 537 10.22 26.74 6.13
C ASP A 537 10.78 26.58 4.70
N ASP A 538 11.22 25.36 4.32
CA ASP A 538 11.99 25.04 3.12
C ASP A 538 11.34 23.94 2.25
N MET A 539 10.08 23.55 2.50
CA MET A 539 9.33 22.48 1.80
C MET A 539 8.93 22.82 0.34
N ARG A 540 9.78 23.55 -0.38
CA ARG A 540 9.56 23.93 -1.77
C ARG A 540 10.29 22.98 -2.71
N ILE A 541 9.53 22.21 -3.47
CA ILE A 541 10.05 21.22 -4.41
C ILE A 541 9.56 21.57 -5.81
N SER A 542 10.46 21.43 -6.79
CA SER A 542 10.10 21.40 -8.21
C SER A 542 10.22 19.97 -8.72
N VAL A 543 9.18 19.46 -9.35
CA VAL A 543 9.16 18.12 -9.93
C VAL A 543 8.93 18.20 -11.43
N PHE A 544 9.79 17.55 -12.20
CA PHE A 544 9.65 17.38 -13.65
C PHE A 544 9.44 15.92 -13.95
N THR A 545 8.47 15.58 -14.80
CA THR A 545 8.15 14.18 -15.09
C THR A 545 7.54 14.03 -16.47
N GLY A 546 7.81 12.92 -17.14
CA GLY A 546 7.29 12.68 -18.49
C GLY A 546 7.63 11.29 -19.03
N PRO A 547 7.03 10.90 -20.16
CA PRO A 547 7.42 9.70 -20.88
C PRO A 547 8.79 9.84 -21.55
N ILE A 548 9.44 8.71 -21.81
CA ILE A 548 10.59 8.60 -22.71
C ILE A 548 10.08 7.95 -23.99
N PHE A 549 9.98 8.75 -25.06
CA PHE A 549 9.51 8.26 -26.35
C PHE A 549 10.61 7.51 -27.08
N ARG A 550 10.26 6.34 -27.62
CA ARG A 550 11.13 5.54 -28.47
C ARG A 550 10.44 5.20 -29.78
N ASP A 551 11.22 4.99 -30.82
CA ASP A 551 10.73 4.54 -32.13
C ASP A 551 10.16 3.12 -32.07
N ASP A 552 10.60 2.31 -31.11
CA ASP A 552 10.15 0.94 -30.88
C ASP A 552 9.01 0.84 -29.85
N ASP A 553 8.38 1.95 -29.47
CA ASP A 553 7.24 1.92 -28.55
C ASP A 553 6.07 1.13 -29.16
N PRO A 554 5.52 0.13 -28.44
CA PRO A 554 4.50 -0.75 -28.96
C PRO A 554 3.18 -0.01 -29.17
N GLU A 555 2.50 -0.34 -30.27
CA GLU A 555 1.20 0.23 -30.60
C GLU A 555 0.07 -0.55 -29.92
N PHE A 556 -0.74 0.16 -29.13
CA PHE A 556 -1.99 -0.35 -28.56
C PHE A 556 -3.14 0.57 -28.95
N PHE A 557 -4.20 0.00 -29.51
CA PHE A 557 -5.40 0.76 -29.91
C PHE A 557 -5.07 1.98 -30.80
N GLY A 558 -4.08 1.86 -31.69
CA GLY A 558 -3.63 2.96 -32.56
C GLY A 558 -2.82 4.05 -31.84
N VAL A 559 -2.32 3.78 -30.63
CA VAL A 559 -1.50 4.69 -29.83
C VAL A 559 -0.13 4.03 -29.58
N PRO A 560 0.98 4.65 -29.98
CA PRO A 560 2.33 4.24 -29.57
C PRO A 560 2.54 4.50 -28.07
N VAL A 561 2.46 3.45 -27.26
CA VAL A 561 2.48 3.55 -25.79
C VAL A 561 3.93 3.62 -25.29
N PRO A 562 4.32 4.69 -24.57
CA PRO A 562 5.69 4.81 -24.04
C PRO A 562 6.00 3.70 -23.05
N THR A 563 7.19 3.10 -23.20
CA THR A 563 7.63 1.98 -22.35
C THR A 563 8.42 2.41 -21.11
N ALA A 564 8.84 3.67 -21.02
CA ALA A 564 9.53 4.22 -19.86
C ALA A 564 9.15 5.68 -19.59
N PHE A 565 9.40 6.10 -18.35
CA PHE A 565 9.09 7.42 -17.83
C PHE A 565 10.25 7.91 -16.97
N PHE A 566 10.44 9.23 -16.91
CA PHE A 566 11.44 9.87 -16.07
C PHE A 566 10.79 10.78 -15.03
N LYS A 567 11.51 11.05 -13.94
CA LYS A 567 11.22 12.15 -13.00
C LYS A 567 12.49 12.73 -12.44
N ILE A 568 12.45 14.03 -12.22
CA ILE A 568 13.50 14.79 -11.57
C ILE A 568 12.87 15.56 -10.43
N LEU A 569 13.47 15.45 -9.24
CA LEU A 569 13.09 16.25 -8.07
C LEU A 569 14.21 17.23 -7.81
N ALA A 570 13.86 18.51 -7.72
CA ALA A 570 14.75 19.59 -7.34
C ALA A 570 14.25 20.24 -6.06
N PHE A 571 15.14 20.42 -5.09
CA PHE A 571 14.82 20.96 -3.77
C PHE A 571 16.06 21.59 -3.15
N ARG A 572 15.88 22.41 -2.11
CA ARG A 572 16.99 22.93 -1.32
C ARG A 572 17.39 21.89 -0.29
N HIS A 573 18.63 21.42 -0.34
CA HIS A 573 19.11 20.41 0.60
C HIS A 573 19.18 20.97 2.02
N ASP A 574 18.71 20.24 3.02
CA ASP A 574 18.53 20.79 4.36
C ASP A 574 19.86 21.10 5.08
N SER A 575 20.86 20.24 4.97
CA SER A 575 22.15 20.45 5.66
C SER A 575 23.06 21.48 4.97
N THR A 576 23.20 21.38 3.64
CA THR A 576 24.10 22.22 2.84
C THR A 576 23.45 23.53 2.41
N LYS A 577 22.11 23.60 2.43
CA LYS A 577 21.28 24.70 1.93
C LYS A 577 21.51 25.02 0.44
N ALA A 578 22.22 24.17 -0.29
CA ALA A 578 22.42 24.26 -1.72
C ALA A 578 21.23 23.67 -2.49
N LEU A 579 21.06 24.09 -3.75
CA LEU A 579 20.14 23.42 -4.66
C LEU A 579 20.67 22.00 -4.95
N SER A 580 19.78 21.02 -4.85
CA SER A 580 20.04 19.61 -5.11
C SER A 580 18.98 19.07 -6.06
N ALA A 581 19.37 18.20 -6.98
CA ALA A 581 18.47 17.59 -7.93
C ALA A 581 18.76 16.09 -8.09
N THR A 582 17.73 15.26 -8.23
CA THR A 582 17.91 13.81 -8.43
C THR A 582 17.00 13.28 -9.53
N GLY A 583 17.56 12.47 -10.43
CA GLY A 583 16.87 11.90 -11.59
C GLY A 583 16.54 10.41 -11.46
N TYR A 584 15.41 10.02 -12.01
CA TYR A 584 14.88 8.65 -11.95
C TYR A 584 14.28 8.23 -13.28
N VAL A 585 14.46 6.97 -13.65
CA VAL A 585 13.79 6.34 -14.79
C VAL A 585 13.12 5.05 -14.35
N MET A 586 11.90 4.85 -14.83
CA MET A 586 11.10 3.66 -14.57
C MET A 586 10.53 3.11 -15.87
N SER A 587 10.60 1.79 -16.08
CA SER A 587 10.05 1.14 -17.26
C SER A 587 8.88 0.22 -16.94
N GLN A 588 7.80 0.34 -17.73
CA GLN A 588 6.67 -0.58 -17.75
C GLN A 588 6.81 -1.68 -18.82
N ARG A 589 7.90 -1.71 -19.60
CA ARG A 589 8.10 -2.60 -20.75
C ARG A 589 7.85 -4.08 -20.40
N ASP A 590 8.39 -4.53 -19.28
CA ASP A 590 8.37 -5.94 -18.84
C ASP A 590 6.98 -6.40 -18.34
N VAL A 591 6.00 -5.48 -18.25
CA VAL A 591 4.63 -5.77 -17.77
C VAL A 591 3.55 -5.27 -18.74
N LEU A 592 3.93 -4.83 -19.94
CA LEU A 592 2.95 -4.47 -20.95
C LEU A 592 2.13 -5.72 -21.37
N PRO A 593 0.84 -5.56 -21.69
CA PRO A 593 0.02 -6.68 -22.15
C PRO A 593 0.61 -7.26 -23.46
N SER A 594 1.15 -8.48 -23.43
CA SER A 594 1.53 -9.20 -24.65
C SER A 594 0.29 -9.85 -25.30
N ARG A 595 0.29 -9.96 -26.63
CA ARG A 595 -0.75 -10.71 -27.37
C ARG A 595 -0.67 -12.23 -27.15
N GLU A 596 0.44 -12.73 -26.64
CA GLU A 596 0.67 -14.12 -26.26
C GLU A 596 1.32 -14.14 -24.86
N GLU A 597 0.64 -14.80 -23.91
CA GLU A 597 1.02 -15.01 -22.50
C GLU A 597 1.34 -13.79 -21.63
N PHE A 598 0.49 -13.54 -20.63
CA PHE A 598 0.71 -12.60 -19.53
C PHE A 598 2.03 -12.93 -18.79
N VAL A 599 3.08 -12.16 -19.05
CA VAL A 599 4.39 -12.29 -18.38
C VAL A 599 4.40 -11.40 -17.13
N PHE A 600 4.60 -12.00 -15.96
CA PHE A 600 4.94 -11.25 -14.75
C PHE A 600 6.41 -10.78 -14.83
N GLY A 601 6.62 -9.48 -15.08
CA GLY A 601 7.92 -8.81 -15.00
C GLY A 601 8.02 -7.82 -13.84
N GLN A 602 9.23 -7.56 -13.34
CA GLN A 602 9.49 -6.51 -12.35
C GLN A 602 9.55 -5.14 -13.04
N PHE A 603 9.03 -4.09 -12.38
CA PHE A 603 9.36 -2.72 -12.78
C PHE A 603 10.85 -2.44 -12.55
N ARG A 604 11.50 -1.91 -13.57
CA ARG A 604 12.91 -1.50 -13.51
C ARG A 604 12.98 -0.04 -13.13
N SER A 605 13.19 0.24 -11.84
CA SER A 605 13.41 1.59 -11.32
C SER A 605 14.89 1.83 -11.07
N SER A 606 15.44 2.91 -11.62
CA SER A 606 16.83 3.30 -11.41
C SER A 606 16.93 4.79 -11.10
N GLN A 607 17.76 5.14 -10.12
CA GLN A 607 18.30 6.48 -10.02
C GLN A 607 19.37 6.60 -11.11
N VAL A 608 19.27 7.66 -11.91
CA VAL A 608 20.16 7.95 -13.04
C VAL A 608 20.52 9.43 -13.02
N THR A 609 21.60 9.79 -13.69
CA THR A 609 21.97 11.20 -13.80
C THR A 609 20.95 11.98 -14.62
N ILE A 610 20.77 13.27 -14.33
CA ILE A 610 19.92 14.16 -15.13
C ILE A 610 20.45 14.21 -16.58
N ARG A 611 21.76 14.17 -16.81
CA ARG A 611 22.35 14.03 -18.17
C ARG A 611 21.90 12.78 -18.90
N HIS A 612 21.69 11.66 -18.20
CA HIS A 612 21.13 10.46 -18.80
C HIS A 612 19.69 10.71 -19.25
N ILE A 613 18.88 11.40 -18.45
CA ILE A 613 17.51 11.77 -18.80
C ILE A 613 17.51 12.73 -20.01
N GLU A 614 18.37 13.75 -20.02
CA GLU A 614 18.53 14.67 -21.17
C GLU A 614 18.81 13.91 -22.47
N ARG A 615 19.73 12.94 -22.43
CA ARG A 615 20.08 12.12 -23.60
C ARG A 615 18.92 11.22 -24.05
N GLU A 616 18.22 10.57 -23.12
CA GLU A 616 17.13 9.64 -23.47
C GLU A 616 15.87 10.38 -23.95
N THR A 617 15.65 11.62 -23.53
CA THR A 617 14.42 12.39 -23.83
C THR A 617 14.61 13.46 -24.89
N GLY A 618 15.84 13.92 -25.11
CA GLY A 618 16.14 15.13 -25.90
C GLY A 618 15.73 16.43 -25.21
N LEU A 619 15.37 16.40 -23.92
CA LEU A 619 15.11 17.59 -23.12
C LEU A 619 16.42 18.17 -22.57
N SER A 620 16.48 19.49 -22.39
CA SER A 620 17.52 20.16 -21.62
C SER A 620 16.93 20.66 -20.30
N PHE A 621 17.53 20.27 -19.18
CA PHE A 621 17.21 20.81 -17.85
C PHE A 621 18.19 21.93 -17.46
N HIS A 622 18.87 22.52 -18.45
CA HIS A 622 19.79 23.64 -18.30
C HIS A 622 20.91 23.34 -17.31
N HIS A 623 21.05 24.17 -16.28
CA HIS A 623 22.06 24.02 -15.24
C HIS A 623 21.60 23.11 -14.09
N LEU A 624 20.34 22.64 -14.08
CA LEU A 624 19.83 21.76 -13.01
C LEU A 624 20.64 20.45 -12.92
N ARG A 625 21.14 19.96 -14.04
CA ARG A 625 22.00 18.77 -14.11
C ARG A 625 23.30 18.92 -13.33
N ASP A 626 23.79 20.15 -13.15
CA ASP A 626 25.04 20.42 -12.43
C ASP A 626 24.82 20.35 -10.90
N HIS A 627 23.57 20.17 -10.46
CA HIS A 627 23.16 19.94 -9.07
C HIS A 627 22.83 18.46 -8.78
N ASP A 628 23.14 17.55 -9.71
CA ASP A 628 22.97 16.11 -9.53
C ASP A 628 24.14 15.50 -8.73
N PRO A 629 23.91 14.86 -7.58
CA PRO A 629 24.97 14.28 -6.76
C PRO A 629 25.68 13.08 -7.40
N PHE A 630 25.14 12.50 -8.47
CA PHE A 630 25.73 11.39 -9.21
C PHE A 630 26.54 11.84 -10.44
N ASP A 631 26.57 13.12 -10.78
CA ASP A 631 27.33 13.64 -11.91
C ASP A 631 28.77 13.95 -11.47
N ASP A 632 29.70 13.02 -11.70
CA ASP A 632 31.15 13.19 -11.45
C ASP A 632 31.91 13.80 -12.64
N GLY A 633 31.18 14.25 -13.68
CA GLY A 633 31.74 14.83 -14.90
C GLY A 633 32.30 13.80 -15.89
N THR A 634 32.14 12.50 -15.64
CA THR A 634 32.50 11.44 -16.59
C THR A 634 31.29 10.94 -17.39
N GLU A 635 31.47 10.56 -18.66
CA GLU A 635 30.39 10.00 -19.51
C GLU A 635 29.88 8.62 -19.04
N ALA A 636 30.35 8.12 -17.89
CA ALA A 636 29.93 6.82 -17.38
C ALA A 636 28.48 6.86 -16.89
N VAL A 637 27.65 5.96 -17.40
CA VAL A 637 26.26 5.83 -16.93
C VAL A 637 26.27 5.24 -15.51
N ALA A 638 26.15 6.10 -14.50
CA ALA A 638 25.87 5.67 -13.13
C ALA A 638 24.39 5.25 -13.03
N VAL A 639 24.09 3.96 -13.31
CA VAL A 639 22.78 3.37 -13.05
C VAL A 639 22.80 2.71 -11.68
N ARG A 640 21.99 3.21 -10.74
CA ARG A 640 21.74 2.51 -9.48
C ARG A 640 20.32 1.95 -9.47
N TRP A 641 20.24 0.62 -9.46
CA TRP A 641 18.98 -0.09 -9.26
C TRP A 641 18.42 0.24 -7.88
N LEU A 642 17.23 0.84 -7.85
CA LEU A 642 16.54 1.15 -6.61
C LEU A 642 15.68 -0.05 -6.21
N ARG A 643 15.94 -0.61 -5.03
CA ARG A 643 15.12 -1.68 -4.46
C ARG A 643 14.32 -1.19 -3.24
N ARG A 644 14.78 -0.13 -2.57
CA ARG A 644 14.16 0.51 -1.39
C ARG A 644 14.44 2.03 -1.38
N PRO A 645 13.66 2.87 -0.67
CA PRO A 645 13.92 4.32 -0.57
C PRO A 645 15.31 4.67 0.00
N THR A 646 15.85 3.85 0.90
CA THR A 646 17.20 4.04 1.46
C THR A 646 18.34 3.77 0.47
N ASP A 647 18.03 3.27 -0.73
CA ASP A 647 19.00 3.20 -1.83
C ASP A 647 19.26 4.57 -2.47
N ILE A 648 18.40 5.56 -2.21
CA ILE A 648 18.57 6.91 -2.75
C ILE A 648 19.74 7.58 -2.04
N ARG A 649 20.63 8.23 -2.80
CA ARG A 649 21.63 9.14 -2.22
C ARG A 649 21.27 10.57 -2.51
N PHE A 650 21.46 11.38 -1.48
CA PHE A 650 21.52 12.83 -1.52
C PHE A 650 22.99 13.22 -1.29
N ALA A 651 23.44 14.28 -1.95
CA ALA A 651 24.79 14.83 -1.74
C ALA A 651 25.00 15.24 -0.28
#